data_AF-A0A856MB94-F1
#
_entry.id   AF-A0A856MB94-F1
#
_cell.length_a   1.000
_cell.length_b   1.000
_cell.length_c   1.000
_cell.angle_alpha   90.00
_cell.angle_beta   90.00
_cell.angle_gamma   90.00
#
_symmetry.space_group_name_H-M   'P 1'
#
loop_
_entity.id
_entity.type
_entity.pdbx_description
1 polymer ?
#
loop_
_entity_poly.entity_id
_entity_poly.type
_entity_poly.pdbx_seq_one_letter_code
_entity_poly.pdbx_strand_id
1 'polypeptide(L)'
;MLIQTNIMVTTNTVPFSQFNASSNDSAEGELVIDRLFPLVSTYDSSLPGGLPSSDHRLVWADLQVPPTEPGKTIPNVDFLGQTIFPTGFVPNGTAGTLDGKQTPVGGLSGVTYDAANNRFYTISDDRSQIAPARFYTFTLETPSPQKTDLSVAFTDVTTLKDENGKEFLLNSLDPEGIALTKNNTVFISSEGEVNVSAGRVTNPFVNEFSLTTGQQVRSLPVPSKFLPVVEDTNGNGVVDAGDTQLSGVRNNLAFESLTITPNQKTLYTATENALFQDGLTATLTDGSRSRILQYNLVSGQPEKEYLYNTDAIATSPNPTTGSGDNGLVDLLALDNRGTLLALERSFSAGVGNTIKIYEVSLQGATDIKSYDSLNNLSAEQLADIKPAEKRLLLNLNSLNLPTGTDNIEGIAFGSKLDDGRQSIVLVSDNNFSQTQFTQILALDADLVPTVAPTVETRPDLLNDPNLPRDQRADADDPAIYVNSSNPEQSLVLTAVKNAGLRVYDLSGNLLQEFNPGNIRYNNIDLQYGFKLGGDSVDIAVATDRNNDKLAIFKINPSAKASGQYLEDITDSSIGTLFQSLPFEPPYSPSSRSAYGIALYHSPVTDDYYVFANRRETGDVGQYKLIDAGNGKIGAERVRNFTVPTTAGRDAQLEGTVADQELGFLYIGQEDVGIWKYQAEPNGGATGTLIDKVKDLGGSYVEDDVEGLSIYYGKDGTGYLLASSQGDSTFAVYNRQGQNDFVGRFGVGNNGTIDSVQESDGADVTNVPLGANFPYGVFITQDGRNLPAKVVDGENVNTNFKFVPWENIAYAFPNPLTIDISSYNPRTPNTNLFNSGAGSDIIQSSSVLGVGNNLTGDVTL
;
A
#
# COMPACT_ATOMS: atom_id res chain seq x y z
N MET A 1 13.86 12.28 -29.28
CA MET A 1 14.01 13.45 -28.38
C MET A 1 15.26 13.16 -27.54
N LEU A 2 16.39 13.80 -27.84
CA LEU A 2 17.63 13.61 -27.06
C LEU A 2 17.49 14.36 -25.74
N ILE A 3 17.56 13.64 -24.61
CA ILE A 3 17.67 14.25 -23.29
C ILE A 3 19.15 14.63 -23.10
N GLN A 4 19.42 15.92 -23.07
CA GLN A 4 20.72 16.50 -22.76
C GLN A 4 20.79 16.73 -21.25
N THR A 5 21.43 15.83 -20.50
CA THR A 5 21.80 16.09 -19.10
C THR A 5 23.22 16.66 -19.06
N ASN A 6 23.32 17.97 -18.80
CA ASN A 6 24.59 18.63 -18.52
C ASN A 6 25.04 18.27 -17.09
N ILE A 7 25.98 17.34 -16.97
CA ILE A 7 26.73 17.13 -15.73
C ILE A 7 27.98 18.01 -15.81
N MET A 8 28.03 19.08 -15.01
CA MET A 8 29.28 19.81 -14.75
C MET A 8 30.16 18.98 -13.81
N VAL A 9 31.24 18.42 -14.33
CA VAL A 9 32.33 17.90 -13.50
C VAL A 9 33.29 19.04 -13.19
N THR A 10 33.29 19.52 -11.96
CA THR A 10 34.32 20.43 -11.44
C THR A 10 35.58 19.62 -11.11
N THR A 11 36.65 19.82 -11.87
CA THR A 11 37.95 19.20 -11.63
C THR A 11 38.74 19.98 -10.57
N ASN A 12 38.55 19.65 -9.30
CA ASN A 12 39.52 20.02 -8.27
C ASN A 12 40.61 18.95 -8.18
N THR A 13 41.81 19.30 -8.62
CA THR A 13 43.02 18.49 -8.46
C THR A 13 43.56 18.69 -7.04
N VAL A 14 43.65 17.62 -6.26
CA VAL A 14 44.37 17.59 -4.97
C VAL A 14 45.55 16.62 -5.11
N PRO A 15 46.80 17.04 -4.80
CA PRO A 15 47.95 16.16 -4.92
C PRO A 15 48.00 15.12 -3.78
N PHE A 16 48.36 13.90 -4.16
CA PHE A 16 48.42 12.70 -3.33
C PHE A 16 49.64 12.74 -2.39
N SER A 17 49.52 13.44 -1.25
CA SER A 17 50.45 13.27 -0.14
C SER A 17 49.83 13.76 1.17
N GLN A 18 48.94 12.97 1.75
CA GLN A 18 48.63 12.85 3.19
C GLN A 18 47.35 12.03 3.37
N PHE A 19 47.48 10.70 3.41
CA PHE A 19 46.51 9.85 4.09
C PHE A 19 47.20 9.30 5.33
N ASN A 20 46.88 9.89 6.48
CA ASN A 20 47.15 9.33 7.79
C ASN A 20 45.82 8.71 8.25
N ALA A 21 45.86 7.44 8.64
CA ALA A 21 44.70 6.65 9.00
C ALA A 21 44.04 7.17 10.29
N SER A 22 42.74 7.45 10.24
CA SER A 22 41.78 7.24 11.34
C SER A 22 40.37 7.73 10.96
N SER A 23 39.45 6.80 10.68
CA SER A 23 38.07 6.76 11.23
C SER A 23 37.21 5.82 10.38
N ASN A 24 36.58 4.87 11.06
CA ASN A 24 35.65 3.88 10.53
C ASN A 24 34.44 4.53 9.87
N ASP A 25 34.21 4.23 8.60
CA ASP A 25 32.88 4.08 8.02
C ASP A 25 33.01 3.16 6.81
N SER A 26 32.63 1.89 6.98
CA SER A 26 32.71 0.85 5.96
C SER A 26 31.38 0.75 5.22
N ALA A 27 31.26 1.46 4.10
CA ALA A 27 30.45 1.00 2.98
C ALA A 27 31.39 0.23 2.04
N GLU A 28 31.54 -1.08 2.29
CA GLU A 28 32.29 -1.95 1.39
C GLU A 28 31.37 -2.41 0.26
N GLY A 29 31.35 -1.64 -0.84
CA GLY A 29 31.06 -2.20 -2.15
C GLY A 29 32.37 -2.73 -2.74
N GLU A 30 32.47 -4.04 -2.94
CA GLU A 30 33.60 -4.63 -3.67
C GLU A 30 33.62 -4.07 -5.10
N LEU A 31 34.64 -3.26 -5.41
CA LEU A 31 34.94 -2.90 -6.79
C LEU A 31 35.50 -4.16 -7.47
N VAL A 32 34.66 -4.91 -8.17
CA VAL A 32 35.09 -6.06 -8.97
C VAL A 32 35.96 -5.52 -10.12
N ILE A 33 37.27 -5.52 -9.93
CA ILE A 33 38.23 -5.26 -10.99
C ILE A 33 38.27 -6.51 -11.87
N ASP A 34 37.59 -6.46 -13.01
CA ASP A 34 37.70 -7.48 -14.05
C ASP A 34 39.17 -7.60 -14.51
N ARG A 35 39.75 -8.79 -14.32
CA ARG A 35 41.14 -9.09 -14.70
C ARG A 35 41.35 -9.15 -16.22
N LEU A 36 40.29 -9.01 -17.03
CA LEU A 36 40.36 -8.93 -18.49
C LEU A 36 40.67 -7.51 -19.02
N PHE A 37 40.68 -6.48 -18.16
CA PHE A 37 40.97 -5.10 -18.57
C PHE A 37 42.14 -4.49 -17.77
N PRO A 38 43.40 -4.64 -18.24
CA PRO A 38 44.52 -3.93 -17.64
C PRO A 38 44.41 -2.41 -17.87
N LEU A 39 44.75 -1.62 -16.85
CA LEU A 39 45.03 -0.19 -16.97
C LEU A 39 46.04 0.06 -18.09
N VAL A 40 45.65 0.80 -19.13
CA VAL A 40 46.57 1.23 -20.19
C VAL A 40 46.95 2.69 -19.98
N SER A 41 48.20 2.94 -19.60
CA SER A 41 49.16 3.56 -20.53
C SER A 41 50.58 3.49 -19.98
N THR A 42 51.53 3.15 -20.85
CA THR A 42 52.93 3.54 -20.71
C THR A 42 53.21 4.57 -21.79
N TYR A 43 53.87 5.66 -21.41
CA TYR A 43 54.26 6.75 -22.31
C TYR A 43 55.26 6.25 -23.36
N ASP A 44 54.96 6.41 -24.65
CA ASP A 44 55.86 6.08 -25.75
C ASP A 44 56.37 7.35 -26.42
N SER A 45 57.63 7.69 -26.15
CA SER A 45 58.31 8.86 -26.70
C SER A 45 58.54 8.81 -28.22
N SER A 46 58.28 7.69 -28.89
CA SER A 46 58.45 7.54 -30.33
C SER A 46 57.26 8.06 -31.16
N LEU A 47 56.11 8.33 -30.53
CA LEU A 47 54.93 8.94 -31.18
C LEU A 47 54.97 10.48 -31.05
N PRO A 48 54.62 11.24 -32.11
CA PRO A 48 54.51 12.70 -32.02
C PRO A 48 53.42 13.10 -31.00
N GLY A 49 53.83 13.55 -29.81
CA GLY A 49 52.92 13.93 -28.72
C GLY A 49 52.84 12.94 -27.54
N GLY A 50 53.49 11.77 -27.61
CA GLY A 50 53.73 10.89 -26.45
C GLY A 50 52.53 10.15 -25.85
N LEU A 51 51.33 10.25 -26.44
CA LEU A 51 50.18 9.41 -26.10
C LEU A 51 49.56 8.86 -27.39
N PRO A 52 49.20 7.56 -27.46
CA PRO A 52 48.39 7.05 -28.55
C PRO A 52 47.04 7.80 -28.55
N SER A 53 46.53 8.12 -29.74
CA SER A 53 45.24 8.77 -29.97
C SER A 53 44.16 8.24 -29.04
N SER A 54 43.35 9.11 -28.43
CA SER A 54 42.26 8.73 -27.53
C SER A 54 41.38 7.67 -28.19
N ASP A 55 41.51 6.44 -27.71
CA ASP A 55 40.58 5.37 -28.00
C ASP A 55 39.28 5.75 -27.27
N HIS A 56 38.26 6.16 -28.02
CA HIS A 56 36.91 6.33 -27.49
C HIS A 56 36.34 4.94 -27.19
N ARG A 57 36.85 4.28 -26.15
CA ARG A 57 36.21 3.09 -25.60
C ARG A 57 34.96 3.55 -24.89
N LEU A 58 33.82 2.99 -25.30
CA LEU A 58 32.57 3.03 -24.55
C LEU A 58 32.87 2.57 -23.12
N VAL A 59 32.94 3.51 -22.19
CA VAL A 59 32.88 3.23 -20.76
C VAL A 59 31.42 3.06 -20.45
N TRP A 60 30.98 1.83 -20.24
CA TRP A 60 29.70 1.56 -19.60
C TRP A 60 29.94 1.67 -18.09
N ALA A 61 29.17 2.51 -17.43
CA ALA A 61 29.00 2.44 -15.99
C ALA A 61 27.66 1.76 -15.76
N ASP A 62 27.66 0.62 -15.07
CA ASP A 62 26.43 0.04 -14.56
C ASP A 62 25.90 0.99 -13.49
N LEU A 63 24.98 1.86 -13.89
CA LEU A 63 24.21 2.65 -12.95
C LEU A 63 23.16 1.71 -12.38
N GLN A 64 23.46 1.13 -11.22
CA GLN A 64 22.44 0.45 -10.43
C GLN A 64 21.43 1.52 -10.02
N VAL A 65 20.27 1.53 -10.69
CA VAL A 65 19.15 2.35 -10.27
C VAL A 65 18.70 1.79 -8.92
N PRO A 66 18.70 2.59 -7.84
CA PRO A 66 18.22 2.10 -6.56
C PRO A 66 16.75 1.68 -6.69
N PRO A 67 16.29 0.70 -5.88
CA PRO A 67 14.89 0.33 -5.84
C PRO A 67 14.03 1.57 -5.60
N THR A 68 12.80 1.55 -6.11
CA THR A 68 11.84 2.63 -5.82
C THR A 68 11.64 2.69 -4.31
N GLU A 69 11.74 3.89 -3.73
CA GLU A 69 11.50 4.08 -2.29
C GLU A 69 10.14 3.47 -1.93
N PRO A 70 10.04 2.63 -0.88
CA PRO A 70 8.78 2.02 -0.49
C PRO A 70 7.81 3.09 0.06
N GLY A 71 6.52 2.89 -0.23
CA GLY A 71 5.46 3.67 0.40
C GLY A 71 4.96 3.00 1.68
N LYS A 72 3.83 3.47 2.20
CA LYS A 72 3.09 2.80 3.28
C LYS A 72 1.59 2.83 3.02
N THR A 73 0.89 1.85 3.59
CA THR A 73 -0.57 1.82 3.68
C THR A 73 -0.98 1.42 5.10
N ILE A 74 -2.22 1.76 5.46
CA ILE A 74 -2.91 1.25 6.64
C ILE A 74 -4.10 0.42 6.16
N PRO A 75 -4.02 -0.92 6.24
CA PRO A 75 -5.16 -1.75 5.87
C PRO A 75 -6.32 -1.60 6.86
N ASN A 76 -6.01 -1.61 8.16
CA ASN A 76 -6.98 -1.62 9.25
C ASN A 76 -6.62 -0.62 10.37
N VAL A 77 -7.66 -0.10 11.02
CA VAL A 77 -7.58 0.75 12.21
C VAL A 77 -8.69 0.39 13.19
N ASP A 78 -8.35 0.23 14.45
CA ASP A 78 -9.29 -0.07 15.53
C ASP A 78 -9.20 0.96 16.66
N PHE A 79 -10.29 1.10 17.41
CA PHE A 79 -10.37 2.01 18.54
C PHE A 79 -9.60 1.50 19.76
N LEU A 80 -8.71 2.33 20.30
CA LEU A 80 -7.93 2.01 21.50
C LEU A 80 -8.46 2.71 22.75
N GLY A 81 -9.02 3.91 22.63
CA GLY A 81 -9.55 4.64 23.78
C GLY A 81 -9.80 6.12 23.54
N GLN A 82 -10.36 6.80 24.55
CA GLN A 82 -10.55 8.24 24.55
C GLN A 82 -10.41 8.88 25.95
N THR A 83 -10.18 10.18 25.98
CA THR A 83 -10.36 11.07 27.13
C THR A 83 -11.18 12.28 26.70
N ILE A 84 -12.09 12.74 27.56
CA ILE A 84 -12.90 13.96 27.32
C ILE A 84 -12.64 14.98 28.43
N PHE A 85 -12.47 16.23 28.03
CA PHE A 85 -12.37 17.39 28.91
C PHE A 85 -13.54 18.34 28.65
N PRO A 86 -14.25 18.80 29.70
CA PRO A 86 -15.34 19.76 29.52
C PRO A 86 -14.79 21.12 29.08
N THR A 87 -15.58 21.88 28.31
CA THR A 87 -15.23 23.25 27.96
C THR A 87 -14.95 24.10 29.19
N GLY A 88 -13.85 24.87 29.14
CA GLY A 88 -13.36 25.66 30.27
C GLY A 88 -12.46 24.87 31.23
N PHE A 89 -12.09 23.64 30.90
CA PHE A 89 -11.07 22.89 31.63
C PHE A 89 -9.74 23.67 31.66
N VAL A 90 -9.21 23.86 32.88
CA VAL A 90 -7.90 24.49 33.11
C VAL A 90 -6.99 23.45 33.77
N PRO A 91 -5.91 23.01 33.09
CA PRO A 91 -4.91 22.14 33.69
C PRO A 91 -4.26 22.75 34.94
N ASN A 92 -3.76 21.91 35.84
CA ASN A 92 -2.96 22.41 36.96
C ASN A 92 -1.56 22.85 36.50
N GLY A 93 -0.97 23.82 37.21
CA GLY A 93 0.42 24.23 37.00
C GLY A 93 0.62 25.11 35.77
N THR A 94 1.79 24.96 35.13
CA THR A 94 2.21 25.77 33.98
C THR A 94 1.28 25.59 32.79
N ALA A 95 0.81 24.37 32.53
CA ALA A 95 -0.09 24.04 31.42
C ALA A 95 -1.43 24.80 31.40
N GLY A 96 -1.89 25.29 32.54
CA GLY A 96 -3.14 26.06 32.65
C GLY A 96 -2.92 27.54 32.94
N THR A 97 -1.70 28.06 32.79
CA THR A 97 -1.37 29.43 33.17
C THR A 97 -0.49 30.13 32.13
N LEU A 98 -1.00 31.21 31.51
CA LEU A 98 -0.21 32.16 30.71
C LEU A 98 -0.15 33.52 31.41
N ASP A 99 1.05 34.07 31.58
CA ASP A 99 1.30 35.36 32.25
C ASP A 99 0.59 35.53 33.61
N GLY A 100 0.53 34.44 34.38
CA GLY A 100 -0.12 34.40 35.69
C GLY A 100 -1.65 34.40 35.66
N LYS A 101 -2.27 34.27 34.48
CA LYS A 101 -3.72 34.13 34.29
C LYS A 101 -4.07 32.69 33.95
N GLN A 102 -5.21 32.23 34.47
CA GLN A 102 -5.74 30.92 34.09
C GLN A 102 -6.11 30.90 32.61
N THR A 103 -5.69 29.86 31.91
CA THR A 103 -5.89 29.68 30.48
C THR A 103 -6.59 28.35 30.24
N PRO A 104 -7.83 28.35 29.74
CA PRO A 104 -8.55 27.11 29.45
C PRO A 104 -8.02 26.44 28.18
N VAL A 105 -7.95 25.11 28.23
CA VAL A 105 -7.75 24.25 27.05
C VAL A 105 -9.06 24.22 26.25
N GLY A 106 -8.94 24.35 24.93
CA GLY A 106 -10.02 24.40 23.96
C GLY A 106 -9.45 24.86 22.62
N GLY A 107 -10.26 24.84 21.56
CA GLY A 107 -9.79 25.29 20.26
C GLY A 107 -8.86 24.34 19.52
N LEU A 108 -8.82 23.04 19.86
CA LEU A 108 -7.72 22.17 19.41
C LEU A 108 -7.89 21.70 17.95
N SER A 109 -7.36 22.48 17.00
CA SER A 109 -7.48 22.20 15.56
C SER A 109 -6.40 21.30 14.97
N GLY A 110 -5.23 21.22 15.60
CA GLY A 110 -4.11 20.44 15.06
C GLY A 110 -3.28 19.77 16.14
N VAL A 111 -2.61 18.67 15.80
CA VAL A 111 -1.72 17.94 16.72
C VAL A 111 -0.51 17.35 16.00
N THR A 112 0.64 17.29 16.67
CA THR A 112 1.86 16.62 16.16
C THR A 112 2.59 15.89 17.29
N TYR A 113 3.35 14.85 16.95
CA TYR A 113 3.98 13.96 17.92
C TYR A 113 5.51 14.03 17.91
N ASP A 114 6.06 14.27 19.09
CA ASP A 114 7.48 14.22 19.39
C ASP A 114 7.82 12.82 19.92
N ALA A 115 8.11 11.90 18.98
CA ALA A 115 8.47 10.52 19.30
C ALA A 115 9.73 10.41 20.17
N ALA A 116 10.64 11.38 20.11
CA ALA A 116 11.88 11.35 20.87
C ALA A 116 11.64 11.62 22.37
N ASN A 117 10.63 12.44 22.69
CA ASN A 117 10.29 12.79 24.08
C ASN A 117 8.94 12.22 24.54
N ASN A 118 8.28 11.41 23.70
CA ASN A 118 6.97 10.81 23.93
C ASN A 118 5.91 11.82 24.41
N ARG A 119 5.71 12.88 23.63
CA ARG A 119 4.75 13.95 23.93
C ARG A 119 4.15 14.52 22.65
N PHE A 120 3.07 15.27 22.80
CA PHE A 120 2.32 15.88 21.71
C PHE A 120 2.32 17.39 21.87
N TYR A 121 2.27 18.07 20.74
CA TYR A 121 1.98 19.50 20.65
C TYR A 121 0.66 19.68 19.92
N THR A 122 -0.25 20.48 20.48
CA THR A 122 -1.57 20.74 19.88
C THR A 122 -1.85 22.23 19.89
N ILE A 123 -2.28 22.76 18.74
CA ILE A 123 -2.49 24.19 18.51
C ILE A 123 -3.92 24.57 18.85
N SER A 124 -4.11 25.77 19.43
CA SER A 124 -5.42 26.35 19.69
C SER A 124 -5.76 27.39 18.62
N ASP A 125 -6.88 27.22 17.93
CA ASP A 125 -7.46 28.12 16.90
C ASP A 125 -7.88 29.51 17.42
N ASP A 126 -7.87 29.69 18.74
CA ASP A 126 -8.24 30.95 19.37
C ASP A 126 -7.46 32.11 18.74
N ARG A 127 -8.21 33.00 18.07
CA ARG A 127 -7.72 34.19 17.36
C ARG A 127 -7.23 35.29 18.31
N SER A 128 -6.60 34.90 19.42
CA SER A 128 -6.25 35.71 20.57
C SER A 128 -7.44 36.40 21.25
N GLN A 129 -8.61 35.77 21.22
CA GLN A 129 -9.85 36.28 21.81
C GLN A 129 -10.00 35.89 23.28
N ILE A 130 -9.69 34.63 23.63
CA ILE A 130 -9.82 34.10 24.98
C ILE A 130 -8.49 34.24 25.75
N ALA A 131 -7.39 33.88 25.12
CA ALA A 131 -6.03 34.08 25.61
C ALA A 131 -5.06 34.31 24.43
N PRO A 132 -3.82 34.78 24.65
CA PRO A 132 -2.85 34.90 23.56
C PRO A 132 -2.76 33.60 22.73
N ALA A 133 -2.59 33.72 21.41
CA ALA A 133 -2.43 32.57 20.52
C ALA A 133 -1.33 31.63 21.03
N ARG A 134 -1.58 30.32 21.00
CA ARG A 134 -0.81 29.36 21.80
C ARG A 134 -0.94 27.93 21.29
N PHE A 135 0.06 27.11 21.57
CA PHE A 135 -0.06 25.66 21.52
C PHE A 135 0.19 25.05 22.91
N TYR A 136 -0.43 23.91 23.16
CA TYR A 136 -0.27 23.12 24.38
C TYR A 136 0.68 21.95 24.16
N THR A 137 1.35 21.52 25.22
CA THR A 137 2.08 20.25 25.27
C THR A 137 1.33 19.28 26.16
N PHE A 138 1.09 18.05 25.69
CA PHE A 138 0.52 16.99 26.52
C PHE A 138 1.24 15.66 26.36
N THR A 139 1.13 14.80 27.36
CA THR A 139 1.54 13.41 27.30
C THR A 139 0.31 12.51 27.31
N LEU A 140 0.40 11.41 26.59
CA LEU A 140 -0.60 10.36 26.53
C LEU A 140 0.08 9.05 26.96
N GLU A 141 -0.54 8.31 27.88
CA GLU A 141 -0.10 6.94 28.18
C GLU A 141 -0.19 6.07 26.92
N THR A 142 0.70 5.08 26.75
CA THR A 142 0.62 4.15 25.61
C THR A 142 -0.77 3.48 25.59
N PRO A 143 -1.57 3.71 24.54
CA PRO A 143 -2.92 3.16 24.48
C PRO A 143 -2.91 1.64 24.42
N SER A 144 -3.97 0.99 24.88
CA SER A 144 -4.10 -0.47 24.90
C SER A 144 -5.56 -0.86 24.67
N PRO A 145 -5.85 -1.90 23.86
CA PRO A 145 -7.22 -2.39 23.65
C PRO A 145 -7.93 -2.83 24.94
N GLN A 146 -7.18 -3.13 26.00
CA GLN A 146 -7.71 -3.59 27.28
C GLN A 146 -8.20 -2.44 28.19
N LYS A 147 -7.82 -1.19 27.89
CA LYS A 147 -8.16 -0.01 28.70
C LYS A 147 -8.48 1.19 27.79
N THR A 148 -9.77 1.42 27.58
CA THR A 148 -10.27 2.48 26.69
C THR A 148 -10.36 3.87 27.33
N ASP A 149 -10.20 3.97 28.65
CA ASP A 149 -10.08 5.26 29.34
C ASP A 149 -8.61 5.71 29.30
N LEU A 150 -8.28 6.61 28.36
CA LEU A 150 -6.93 7.11 28.19
C LEU A 150 -6.54 8.06 29.32
N SER A 151 -5.27 8.02 29.72
CA SER A 151 -4.67 9.02 30.61
C SER A 151 -3.93 10.07 29.79
N VAL A 152 -4.50 11.28 29.75
CA VAL A 152 -3.91 12.46 29.14
C VAL A 152 -3.55 13.48 30.21
N ALA A 153 -2.34 14.03 30.13
CA ALA A 153 -1.88 15.12 30.99
C ALA A 153 -1.31 16.27 30.16
N PHE A 154 -1.95 17.44 30.22
CA PHE A 154 -1.37 18.69 29.73
C PHE A 154 -0.24 19.13 30.66
N THR A 155 0.93 19.35 30.09
CA THR A 155 2.19 19.59 30.81
C THR A 155 2.75 21.00 30.62
N ASP A 156 2.44 21.64 29.49
CA ASP A 156 2.90 23.01 29.22
C ASP A 156 1.99 23.75 28.23
N VAL A 157 2.16 25.06 28.15
CA VAL A 157 1.50 25.95 27.18
C VAL A 157 2.48 27.02 26.71
N THR A 158 2.58 27.23 25.40
CA THR A 158 3.52 28.17 24.78
C THR A 158 2.78 29.20 23.96
N THR A 159 2.96 30.48 24.32
CA THR A 159 2.42 31.62 23.56
C THR A 159 3.17 31.82 22.25
N LEU A 160 2.44 31.91 21.13
CA LEU A 160 2.95 32.30 19.83
C LEU A 160 3.24 33.80 19.78
N LYS A 161 4.40 34.12 19.21
CA LYS A 161 4.88 35.49 19.05
C LYS A 161 5.34 35.72 17.61
N ASP A 162 5.15 36.94 17.14
CA ASP A 162 5.64 37.38 15.84
C ASP A 162 7.18 37.37 15.78
N GLU A 163 7.73 37.71 14.61
CA GLU A 163 9.18 37.75 14.38
C GLU A 163 9.93 38.71 15.32
N ASN A 164 9.24 39.71 15.88
CA ASN A 164 9.78 40.69 16.80
C ASN A 164 9.61 40.28 18.28
N GLY A 165 9.07 39.08 18.54
CA GLY A 165 8.85 38.55 19.88
C GLY A 165 7.63 39.13 20.59
N LYS A 166 6.70 39.74 19.85
CA LYS A 166 5.45 40.29 20.39
C LYS A 166 4.30 39.31 20.19
N GLU A 167 3.37 39.26 21.14
CA GLU A 167 2.13 38.50 20.99
C GLU A 167 1.31 38.99 19.78
N PHE A 168 0.64 38.06 19.12
CA PHE A 168 -0.31 38.38 18.09
C PHE A 168 -1.50 39.17 18.65
N LEU A 169 -2.03 40.09 17.85
CA LEU A 169 -3.17 40.90 18.23
C LEU A 169 -4.46 40.10 18.09
N LEU A 170 -5.49 40.53 18.81
CA LEU A 170 -6.87 40.05 18.66
C LEU A 170 -7.28 40.04 17.16
N ASN A 171 -7.75 38.89 16.69
CA ASN A 171 -8.19 38.63 15.31
C ASN A 171 -7.10 38.87 14.24
N SER A 172 -5.82 38.71 14.57
CA SER A 172 -4.72 38.88 13.60
C SER A 172 -4.17 37.58 13.01
N LEU A 173 -4.63 36.44 13.53
CA LEU A 173 -4.33 35.09 13.07
C LEU A 173 -5.47 34.16 13.46
N ASP A 174 -5.47 33.00 12.83
CA ASP A 174 -6.46 31.91 12.95
C ASP A 174 -5.71 30.59 12.73
N PRO A 175 -5.03 30.05 13.77
CA PRO A 175 -4.03 29.01 13.61
C PRO A 175 -4.61 27.59 13.72
N GLU A 176 -4.41 26.76 12.69
CA GLU A 176 -5.10 25.47 12.55
C GLU A 176 -4.19 24.26 12.65
N GLY A 177 -3.27 24.10 11.69
CA GLY A 177 -2.39 22.94 11.59
C GLY A 177 -1.07 23.16 12.30
N ILE A 178 -0.47 22.09 12.83
CA ILE A 178 0.83 22.13 13.51
C ILE A 178 1.70 20.93 13.08
N ALA A 179 2.96 21.18 12.69
CA ALA A 179 3.88 20.12 12.28
C ALA A 179 5.28 20.28 12.87
N LEU A 180 5.74 19.25 13.57
CA LEU A 180 7.04 19.23 14.25
C LEU A 180 8.21 19.07 13.27
N THR A 181 9.24 19.90 13.45
CA THR A 181 10.51 19.76 12.74
C THR A 181 11.59 19.08 13.60
N LYS A 182 12.63 18.56 12.95
CA LYS A 182 13.86 18.07 13.61
C LYS A 182 14.69 19.16 14.30
N ASN A 183 14.38 20.44 14.11
CA ASN A 183 15.16 21.59 14.58
C ASN A 183 14.62 22.22 15.89
N ASN A 184 13.80 21.50 16.66
CA ASN A 184 13.08 22.03 17.82
C ASN A 184 12.21 23.25 17.48
N THR A 185 11.55 23.19 16.33
CA THR A 185 10.57 24.18 15.86
C THR A 185 9.30 23.45 15.41
N VAL A 186 8.22 24.21 15.27
CA VAL A 186 6.97 23.75 14.66
C VAL A 186 6.60 24.69 13.53
N PHE A 187 6.15 24.15 12.41
CA PHE A 187 5.35 24.94 11.47
C PHE A 187 3.92 25.00 11.97
N ILE A 188 3.29 26.15 11.76
CA ILE A 188 1.87 26.39 12.04
C ILE A 188 1.25 27.03 10.80
N SER A 189 0.11 26.50 10.36
CA SER A 189 -0.71 27.12 9.33
C SER A 189 -1.70 28.08 9.99
N SER A 190 -2.05 29.14 9.27
CA SER A 190 -3.18 29.97 9.64
C SER A 190 -4.02 30.29 8.42
N GLU A 191 -5.33 30.26 8.62
CA GLU A 191 -6.32 30.64 7.63
C GLU A 191 -6.31 32.13 7.26
N GLY A 192 -5.88 32.97 8.19
CA GLY A 192 -6.16 34.40 8.14
C GLY A 192 -7.61 34.69 8.51
N GLU A 193 -8.19 35.75 7.96
CA GLU A 193 -9.59 36.12 8.18
C GLU A 193 -10.09 36.83 6.93
N VAL A 194 -11.27 36.48 6.44
CA VAL A 194 -11.92 37.17 5.31
C VAL A 194 -13.31 37.63 5.73
N ASN A 195 -13.35 38.53 6.71
CA ASN A 195 -14.56 39.12 7.24
C ASN A 195 -14.78 40.52 6.67
N VAL A 196 -15.18 40.56 5.39
CA VAL A 196 -15.43 41.78 4.62
C VAL A 196 -16.41 42.72 5.34
N SER A 197 -17.51 42.17 5.87
CA SER A 197 -18.52 42.93 6.62
C SER A 197 -17.98 43.67 7.84
N ALA A 198 -16.90 43.15 8.45
CA ALA A 198 -16.25 43.75 9.61
C ALA A 198 -14.97 44.52 9.24
N GLY A 199 -14.66 44.66 7.96
CA GLY A 199 -13.46 45.33 7.44
C GLY A 199 -12.15 44.64 7.83
N ARG A 200 -12.18 43.33 8.10
CA ARG A 200 -11.00 42.55 8.48
C ARG A 200 -10.67 41.55 7.39
N VAL A 201 -9.51 41.76 6.76
CA VAL A 201 -8.94 40.84 5.78
C VAL A 201 -7.47 40.64 6.14
N THR A 202 -7.11 39.42 6.53
CA THR A 202 -5.73 39.01 6.78
C THR A 202 -5.41 37.79 5.92
N ASN A 203 -4.18 37.74 5.42
CA ASN A 203 -3.75 36.67 4.54
C ASN A 203 -3.49 35.37 5.35
N PRO A 204 -3.73 34.20 4.75
CA PRO A 204 -3.25 32.94 5.31
C PRO A 204 -1.73 32.90 5.35
N PHE A 205 -1.16 32.09 6.23
CA PHE A 205 0.28 31.86 6.30
C PHE A 205 0.64 30.41 6.64
N VAL A 206 1.89 30.04 6.38
CA VAL A 206 2.55 28.86 6.97
C VAL A 206 3.89 29.32 7.53
N ASN A 207 3.97 29.42 8.85
CA ASN A 207 5.12 30.03 9.54
C ASN A 207 5.76 29.04 10.51
N GLU A 208 7.07 29.15 10.71
CA GLU A 208 7.86 28.33 11.62
C GLU A 208 8.09 29.07 12.93
N PHE A 209 7.88 28.40 14.06
CA PHE A 209 7.99 28.95 15.41
C PHE A 209 8.93 28.11 16.27
N SER A 210 9.69 28.77 17.15
CA SER A 210 10.49 28.08 18.16
C SER A 210 9.58 27.34 19.15
N LEU A 211 9.84 26.05 19.37
CA LEU A 211 9.13 25.29 20.41
C LEU A 211 9.38 25.84 21.82
N THR A 212 10.51 26.52 22.04
CA THR A 212 10.91 27.00 23.38
C THR A 212 10.38 28.39 23.68
N THR A 213 10.43 29.30 22.71
CA THR A 213 10.07 30.71 22.95
C THR A 213 8.72 31.10 22.37
N GLY A 214 8.17 30.27 21.48
CA GLY A 214 6.99 30.55 20.66
C GLY A 214 7.22 31.64 19.60
N GLN A 215 8.44 32.14 19.45
CA GLN A 215 8.76 33.20 18.49
C GLN A 215 8.84 32.66 17.07
N GLN A 216 8.22 33.38 16.12
CA GLN A 216 8.36 33.11 14.70
C GLN A 216 9.82 33.25 14.26
N VAL A 217 10.34 32.23 13.57
CA VAL A 217 11.72 32.18 13.07
C VAL A 217 11.80 32.15 11.54
N ARG A 218 10.73 31.77 10.86
CA ARG A 218 10.66 31.68 9.39
C ARG A 218 9.20 31.78 8.92
N SER A 219 9.02 32.20 7.67
CA SER A 219 7.74 32.14 6.96
C SER A 219 7.95 31.45 5.62
N LEU A 220 7.00 30.61 5.19
CA LEU A 220 6.95 30.04 3.85
C LEU A 220 6.08 30.93 2.94
N PRO A 221 6.48 31.14 1.68
CA PRO A 221 5.73 31.98 0.76
C PRO A 221 4.41 31.31 0.34
N VAL A 222 3.29 32.00 0.53
CA VAL A 222 1.97 31.55 0.07
C VAL A 222 1.74 32.02 -1.37
N PRO A 223 1.37 31.13 -2.32
CA PRO A 223 1.09 31.54 -3.70
C PRO A 223 -0.07 32.54 -3.76
N SER A 224 0.03 33.53 -4.66
CA SER A 224 -0.92 34.66 -4.73
C SER A 224 -2.38 34.26 -4.92
N LYS A 225 -2.65 33.12 -5.56
CA LYS A 225 -4.02 32.61 -5.78
C LYS A 225 -4.76 32.24 -4.50
N PHE A 226 -4.03 32.00 -3.40
CA PHE A 226 -4.59 31.73 -2.08
C PHE A 226 -4.86 33.03 -1.32
N LEU A 227 -4.27 34.15 -1.72
CA LEU A 227 -4.45 35.43 -1.00
C LEU A 227 -5.84 36.01 -1.32
N PRO A 228 -6.63 36.41 -0.31
CA PRO A 228 -7.93 37.03 -0.53
C PRO A 228 -7.79 38.35 -1.28
N VAL A 229 -8.57 38.51 -2.35
CA VAL A 229 -8.69 39.78 -3.08
C VAL A 229 -10.11 40.30 -2.90
N VAL A 230 -10.23 41.50 -2.35
CA VAL A 230 -11.51 42.19 -2.12
C VAL A 230 -11.55 43.45 -2.98
N GLU A 231 -12.61 43.59 -3.76
CA GLU A 231 -12.88 44.77 -4.57
C GLU A 231 -13.70 45.78 -3.77
N ASP A 232 -13.11 46.96 -3.55
CA ASP A 232 -13.81 48.14 -3.03
C ASP A 232 -14.88 48.58 -4.03
N THR A 233 -16.08 48.05 -3.85
CA THR A 233 -17.19 48.19 -4.81
C THR A 233 -17.91 49.51 -4.59
N ASN A 234 -17.82 50.07 -3.38
CA ASN A 234 -18.48 51.31 -3.02
C ASN A 234 -17.58 52.56 -3.22
N GLY A 235 -16.27 52.36 -3.45
CA GLY A 235 -15.29 53.38 -3.80
C GLY A 235 -14.86 54.27 -2.63
N ASN A 236 -14.97 53.78 -1.39
CA ASN A 236 -14.69 54.58 -0.19
C ASN A 236 -13.24 54.44 0.33
N GLY A 237 -12.45 53.54 -0.26
CA GLY A 237 -11.05 53.29 0.07
C GLY A 237 -10.82 52.45 1.32
N VAL A 238 -11.85 51.77 1.83
CA VAL A 238 -11.81 50.93 3.04
C VAL A 238 -12.58 49.63 2.77
N VAL A 239 -12.05 48.49 3.23
CA VAL A 239 -12.79 47.23 3.14
C VAL A 239 -13.99 47.27 4.09
N ASP A 240 -15.20 47.09 3.58
CA ASP A 240 -16.42 46.99 4.38
C ASP A 240 -17.54 46.15 3.74
N ALA A 241 -18.71 46.11 4.37
CA ALA A 241 -19.86 45.31 3.93
C ALA A 241 -20.40 45.65 2.53
N GLY A 242 -20.00 46.78 1.93
CA GLY A 242 -20.32 47.14 0.55
C GLY A 242 -19.42 46.47 -0.49
N ASP A 243 -18.38 45.75 -0.07
CA ASP A 243 -17.35 45.20 -0.94
C ASP A 243 -17.53 43.71 -1.24
N THR A 244 -16.84 43.25 -2.28
CA THR A 244 -16.99 41.88 -2.78
C THR A 244 -15.64 41.18 -2.82
N GLN A 245 -15.55 39.99 -2.23
CA GLN A 245 -14.41 39.10 -2.43
C GLN A 245 -14.44 38.53 -3.86
N LEU A 246 -13.31 38.62 -4.56
CA LEU A 246 -13.15 38.13 -5.94
C LEU A 246 -12.41 36.80 -6.03
N SER A 247 -11.43 36.56 -5.16
CA SER A 247 -10.56 35.38 -5.20
C SER A 247 -9.90 35.10 -3.84
N GLY A 248 -9.18 33.99 -3.75
CA GLY A 248 -8.40 33.59 -2.59
C GLY A 248 -9.11 32.59 -1.69
N VAL A 249 -8.54 32.36 -0.51
CA VAL A 249 -9.16 31.53 0.53
C VAL A 249 -10.48 32.14 1.01
N ARG A 250 -11.37 31.28 1.50
CA ARG A 250 -12.63 31.68 2.11
C ARG A 250 -12.40 31.87 3.61
N ASN A 251 -13.27 32.64 4.27
CA ASN A 251 -13.22 32.77 5.72
C ASN A 251 -13.59 31.44 6.39
N ASN A 252 -12.72 30.94 7.28
CA ASN A 252 -12.96 29.74 8.08
C ASN A 252 -13.17 28.47 7.23
N LEU A 253 -12.41 28.37 6.13
CA LEU A 253 -12.41 27.24 5.18
C LEU A 253 -11.07 27.19 4.39
N ALA A 254 -9.96 27.58 5.01
CA ALA A 254 -8.67 27.86 4.40
C ALA A 254 -7.61 26.84 4.85
N PHE A 255 -6.38 27.27 5.19
CA PHE A 255 -5.27 26.36 5.51
C PHE A 255 -5.44 25.65 6.88
N GLU A 256 -6.30 24.63 6.92
CA GLU A 256 -6.56 23.79 8.10
C GLU A 256 -5.39 22.85 8.42
N SER A 257 -4.92 22.17 7.38
CA SER A 257 -4.07 20.99 7.54
C SER A 257 -2.59 21.31 7.51
N LEU A 258 -1.79 20.53 8.24
CA LEU A 258 -0.34 20.66 8.17
C LEU A 258 0.42 19.39 8.57
N THR A 259 1.22 18.84 7.66
CA THR A 259 2.08 17.68 7.94
C THR A 259 3.44 17.77 7.26
N ILE A 260 4.43 17.11 7.85
CA ILE A 260 5.78 16.96 7.28
C ILE A 260 6.07 15.48 7.08
N THR A 261 6.56 15.15 5.89
CA THR A 261 7.03 13.80 5.52
C THR A 261 8.13 13.28 6.47
N PRO A 262 8.24 11.95 6.67
CA PRO A 262 9.25 11.36 7.57
C PRO A 262 10.70 11.81 7.31
N ASN A 263 11.07 12.01 6.03
CA ASN A 263 12.40 12.48 5.67
C ASN A 263 12.63 13.98 5.96
N GLN A 264 11.58 14.72 6.31
CA GLN A 264 11.56 16.15 6.66
C GLN A 264 11.96 17.09 5.52
N LYS A 265 11.75 16.65 4.27
CA LYS A 265 12.03 17.44 3.07
C LYS A 265 10.78 18.03 2.46
N THR A 266 9.61 17.46 2.74
CA THR A 266 8.34 17.90 2.16
C THR A 266 7.32 18.21 3.25
N LEU A 267 6.67 19.36 3.14
CA LEU A 267 5.55 19.78 3.96
C LEU A 267 4.30 19.91 3.09
N TYR A 268 3.17 19.44 3.60
CA TYR A 268 1.86 19.57 2.96
C TYR A 268 0.94 20.42 3.83
N THR A 269 0.16 21.27 3.19
CA THR A 269 -1.01 21.95 3.75
C THR A 269 -2.12 21.88 2.71
N ALA A 270 -3.36 22.15 3.07
CA ALA A 270 -4.48 22.14 2.14
C ALA A 270 -5.58 23.11 2.58
N THR A 271 -6.40 23.53 1.62
CA THR A 271 -7.60 24.30 1.93
C THR A 271 -8.72 23.41 2.45
N GLU A 272 -9.55 23.86 3.40
CA GLU A 272 -10.71 23.07 3.84
C GLU A 272 -11.68 22.80 2.69
N ASN A 273 -11.96 23.84 1.91
CA ASN A 273 -12.85 23.84 0.76
C ASN A 273 -12.17 24.49 -0.46
N ALA A 274 -12.88 24.55 -1.58
CA ALA A 274 -12.44 25.26 -2.78
C ALA A 274 -12.14 26.73 -2.50
N LEU A 275 -11.06 27.23 -3.12
CA LEU A 275 -10.81 28.67 -3.23
C LEU A 275 -12.03 29.35 -3.85
N PHE A 276 -12.18 30.66 -3.58
CA PHE A 276 -13.35 31.41 -4.02
C PHE A 276 -13.59 31.29 -5.54
N GLN A 277 -12.50 31.29 -6.32
CA GLN A 277 -12.51 31.16 -7.78
C GLN A 277 -12.57 29.72 -8.31
N ASP A 278 -12.47 28.69 -7.48
CA ASP A 278 -12.37 27.28 -7.92
C ASP A 278 -13.70 26.53 -7.90
N GLY A 279 -14.70 27.01 -7.17
CA GLY A 279 -15.96 26.30 -7.01
C GLY A 279 -16.75 26.73 -5.78
N LEU A 280 -17.87 26.04 -5.57
CA LEU A 280 -18.67 26.17 -4.35
C LEU A 280 -18.01 25.41 -3.19
N THR A 281 -18.40 25.76 -1.97
CA THR A 281 -18.17 24.92 -0.79
C THR A 281 -19.02 23.65 -0.87
N ALA A 282 -18.69 22.66 -0.05
CA ALA A 282 -19.46 21.43 0.03
C ALA A 282 -20.95 21.71 0.31
N THR A 283 -21.82 20.89 -0.28
CA THR A 283 -23.28 20.94 -0.15
C THR A 283 -23.80 19.55 0.19
N LEU A 284 -25.12 19.38 0.36
CA LEU A 284 -25.72 18.06 0.60
C LEU A 284 -25.60 17.09 -0.58
N THR A 285 -25.31 17.58 -1.78
CA THR A 285 -25.24 16.76 -3.01
C THR A 285 -23.83 16.65 -3.58
N ASP A 286 -23.02 17.67 -3.37
CA ASP A 286 -21.72 17.82 -4.01
C ASP A 286 -20.65 18.17 -2.97
N GLY A 287 -19.48 17.58 -3.09
CA GLY A 287 -18.29 17.99 -2.34
C GLY A 287 -17.65 19.27 -2.90
N SER A 288 -16.46 19.60 -2.39
CA SER A 288 -15.69 20.79 -2.79
C SER A 288 -14.31 20.44 -3.33
N ARG A 289 -13.79 21.30 -4.21
CA ARG A 289 -12.48 21.16 -4.89
C ARG A 289 -11.38 21.83 -4.06
N SER A 290 -11.01 21.22 -2.94
CA SER A 290 -9.87 21.63 -2.13
C SER A 290 -8.55 21.49 -2.90
N ARG A 291 -7.54 22.28 -2.49
CA ARG A 291 -6.17 22.19 -3.02
C ARG A 291 -5.20 21.75 -1.93
N ILE A 292 -4.49 20.66 -2.16
CA ILE A 292 -3.30 20.29 -1.37
C ILE A 292 -2.09 21.01 -1.97
N LEU A 293 -1.40 21.81 -1.16
CA LEU A 293 -0.18 22.54 -1.50
C LEU A 293 1.05 21.83 -0.92
N GLN A 294 2.01 21.51 -1.78
CA GLN A 294 3.26 20.87 -1.41
C GLN A 294 4.41 21.89 -1.37
N TYR A 295 5.11 21.97 -0.25
CA TYR A 295 6.36 22.71 -0.10
C TYR A 295 7.56 21.78 -0.07
N ASN A 296 8.64 22.18 -0.74
CA ASN A 296 9.97 21.62 -0.50
C ASN A 296 10.66 22.44 0.59
N LEU A 297 10.92 21.81 1.73
CA LEU A 297 11.52 22.45 2.90
C LEU A 297 13.01 22.75 2.73
N VAL A 298 13.70 22.06 1.81
CA VAL A 298 15.10 22.34 1.45
C VAL A 298 15.20 23.68 0.73
N SER A 299 14.30 23.96 -0.22
CA SER A 299 14.26 25.24 -0.94
C SER A 299 13.40 26.31 -0.25
N GLY A 300 12.46 25.88 0.59
CA GLY A 300 11.43 26.73 1.19
C GLY A 300 10.38 27.22 0.20
N GLN A 301 10.20 26.56 -0.95
CA GLN A 301 9.30 27.01 -2.01
C GLN A 301 8.15 26.03 -2.25
N PRO A 302 6.97 26.52 -2.67
CA PRO A 302 5.88 25.68 -3.15
C PRO A 302 6.28 24.99 -4.46
N GLU A 303 6.22 23.67 -4.49
CA GLU A 303 6.62 22.86 -5.66
C GLU A 303 5.44 22.41 -6.50
N LYS A 304 4.38 21.89 -5.86
CA LYS A 304 3.23 21.28 -6.54
C LYS A 304 1.93 21.63 -5.84
N GLU A 305 0.83 21.56 -6.58
CA GLU A 305 -0.53 21.62 -6.05
C GLU A 305 -1.34 20.43 -6.58
N TYR A 306 -2.22 19.86 -5.76
CA TYR A 306 -3.04 18.72 -6.14
C TYR A 306 -4.51 19.01 -5.86
N LEU A 307 -5.39 18.57 -6.77
CA LEU A 307 -6.84 18.64 -6.56
C LEU A 307 -7.26 17.54 -5.57
N TYR A 308 -7.88 17.94 -4.47
CA TYR A 308 -8.55 17.04 -3.53
C TYR A 308 -10.05 17.32 -3.54
N ASN A 309 -10.86 16.29 -3.76
CA ASN A 309 -12.31 16.41 -3.71
C ASN A 309 -12.82 15.93 -2.35
N THR A 310 -13.35 16.85 -1.54
CA THR A 310 -14.03 16.49 -0.29
C THR A 310 -15.32 15.73 -0.60
N ASP A 311 -15.88 15.03 0.38
CA ASP A 311 -17.24 14.54 0.30
C ASP A 311 -18.28 15.69 0.34
N ALA A 312 -19.52 15.37 0.00
CA ALA A 312 -20.69 16.16 0.33
C ALA A 312 -20.94 16.19 1.85
N ILE A 313 -21.77 17.12 2.31
CA ILE A 313 -22.28 17.17 3.69
C ILE A 313 -22.98 15.84 4.01
N ALA A 314 -22.52 15.17 5.07
CA ALA A 314 -22.86 13.78 5.33
C ALA A 314 -24.35 13.55 5.65
N THR A 315 -25.01 14.53 6.28
CA THR A 315 -26.42 14.41 6.70
C THR A 315 -27.10 15.78 6.61
N SER A 316 -28.43 15.81 6.36
CA SER A 316 -29.16 17.09 6.37
C SER A 316 -29.26 17.66 7.79
N PRO A 317 -29.08 18.98 7.99
CA PRO A 317 -29.40 19.65 9.24
C PRO A 317 -30.85 19.45 9.69
N ASN A 318 -31.09 19.54 10.99
CA ASN A 318 -32.41 19.48 11.62
C ASN A 318 -32.61 20.65 12.61
N PRO A 319 -33.46 21.65 12.30
CA PRO A 319 -34.34 21.73 11.11
C PRO A 319 -33.55 21.90 9.81
N THR A 320 -34.17 21.59 8.67
CA THR A 320 -33.53 21.66 7.34
C THR A 320 -33.07 23.07 6.92
N THR A 321 -33.47 24.09 7.66
CA THR A 321 -32.98 25.48 7.52
C THR A 321 -31.69 25.74 8.30
N GLY A 322 -31.17 24.75 9.03
CA GLY A 322 -29.92 24.83 9.77
C GLY A 322 -28.70 24.85 8.84
N SER A 323 -27.55 25.26 9.39
CA SER A 323 -26.27 25.22 8.69
C SER A 323 -25.69 23.81 8.68
N GLY A 324 -24.85 23.55 7.68
CA GLY A 324 -24.00 22.37 7.62
C GLY A 324 -22.85 22.60 6.65
N ASP A 325 -21.79 21.86 6.84
CA ASP A 325 -20.56 21.93 6.06
C ASP A 325 -19.86 20.55 6.02
N ASN A 326 -18.85 20.46 5.15
CA ASN A 326 -17.87 19.39 5.14
C ASN A 326 -16.55 19.93 4.58
N GLY A 327 -15.44 19.39 5.07
CA GLY A 327 -14.14 19.98 4.82
C GLY A 327 -12.97 19.05 5.10
N LEU A 328 -11.86 19.29 4.40
CA LEU A 328 -10.56 18.68 4.71
C LEU A 328 -9.90 19.44 5.87
N VAL A 329 -9.93 18.87 7.07
CA VAL A 329 -9.51 19.57 8.29
C VAL A 329 -8.07 19.27 8.71
N ASP A 330 -7.52 18.07 8.42
CA ASP A 330 -6.10 17.82 8.66
C ASP A 330 -5.52 16.72 7.76
N LEU A 331 -4.19 16.67 7.68
CA LEU A 331 -3.41 15.72 6.91
C LEU A 331 -2.34 15.07 7.78
N LEU A 332 -2.05 13.79 7.57
CA LEU A 332 -0.92 13.10 8.19
C LEU A 332 -0.10 12.35 7.14
N ALA A 333 1.19 12.64 7.02
CA ALA A 333 2.05 11.97 6.04
C ALA A 333 2.47 10.58 6.51
N LEU A 334 2.13 9.54 5.75
CA LEU A 334 2.50 8.16 6.06
C LEU A 334 3.93 7.83 5.58
N ASP A 335 4.31 8.39 4.44
CA ASP A 335 5.57 8.12 3.75
C ASP A 335 6.16 9.37 3.05
N ASN A 336 7.21 9.16 2.25
CA ASN A 336 7.87 10.21 1.48
C ASN A 336 7.43 10.27 0.01
N ARG A 337 6.52 9.38 -0.41
CA ARG A 337 6.06 9.27 -1.80
C ARG A 337 4.83 10.14 -2.09
N GLY A 338 4.16 10.62 -1.04
CA GLY A 338 2.92 11.39 -1.15
C GLY A 338 1.69 10.59 -0.74
N THR A 339 1.83 9.58 0.12
CA THR A 339 0.70 8.91 0.76
C THR A 339 0.39 9.56 2.09
N LEU A 340 -0.85 9.99 2.27
CA LEU A 340 -1.33 10.78 3.41
C LEU A 340 -2.56 10.11 4.02
N LEU A 341 -2.84 10.38 5.29
CA LEU A 341 -4.21 10.36 5.78
C LEU A 341 -4.81 11.75 5.64
N ALA A 342 -6.07 11.82 5.25
CA ALA A 342 -6.88 13.02 5.25
C ALA A 342 -8.05 12.85 6.22
N LEU A 343 -8.18 13.82 7.13
CA LEU A 343 -9.29 13.90 8.04
C LEU A 343 -10.35 14.81 7.42
N GLU A 344 -11.52 14.25 7.10
CA GLU A 344 -12.69 15.03 6.71
C GLU A 344 -13.69 15.11 7.86
N ARG A 345 -14.18 16.31 8.12
CA ARG A 345 -15.19 16.56 9.14
C ARG A 345 -16.38 17.26 8.50
N SER A 346 -17.56 16.68 8.72
CA SER A 346 -18.85 17.25 8.33
C SER A 346 -19.67 17.60 9.56
N PHE A 347 -20.27 18.78 9.61
CA PHE A 347 -21.17 19.20 10.66
C PHE A 347 -22.56 19.47 10.08
N SER A 348 -23.60 19.19 10.88
CA SER A 348 -24.96 19.57 10.56
C SER A 348 -25.71 19.99 11.83
N ALA A 349 -26.25 21.21 11.80
CA ALA A 349 -26.96 21.78 12.94
C ALA A 349 -28.11 20.87 13.39
N GLY A 350 -28.15 20.55 14.68
CA GLY A 350 -29.15 19.65 15.27
C GLY A 350 -28.95 18.16 14.98
N VAL A 351 -27.87 17.77 14.29
CA VAL A 351 -27.45 16.38 14.06
C VAL A 351 -26.10 16.11 14.73
N GLY A 352 -25.11 16.97 14.50
CA GLY A 352 -23.74 16.82 15.03
C GLY A 352 -22.72 16.54 13.93
N ASN A 353 -21.58 15.96 14.32
CA ASN A 353 -20.45 15.70 13.44
C ASN A 353 -20.49 14.32 12.80
N THR A 354 -19.93 14.21 11.60
CA THR A 354 -19.53 12.95 10.95
C THR A 354 -18.10 13.11 10.51
N ILE A 355 -17.21 12.28 11.05
CA ILE A 355 -15.77 12.38 10.82
C ILE A 355 -15.29 11.14 10.11
N LYS A 356 -14.52 11.33 9.05
CA LYS A 356 -13.98 10.26 8.22
C LYS A 356 -12.48 10.43 8.06
N ILE A 357 -11.77 9.33 8.15
CA ILE A 357 -10.35 9.24 7.83
C ILE A 357 -10.24 8.55 6.47
N TYR A 358 -9.57 9.22 5.54
CA TYR A 358 -9.26 8.71 4.22
C TYR A 358 -7.76 8.44 4.12
N GLU A 359 -7.38 7.32 3.53
CA GLU A 359 -6.04 7.17 2.98
C GLU A 359 -6.03 7.81 1.59
N VAL A 360 -5.04 8.67 1.33
CA VAL A 360 -4.94 9.50 0.13
C VAL A 360 -3.59 9.29 -0.54
N SER A 361 -3.62 9.12 -1.85
CA SER A 361 -2.43 9.03 -2.69
C SER A 361 -2.34 10.25 -3.62
N LEU A 362 -1.17 10.87 -3.65
CA LEU A 362 -0.83 11.95 -4.59
C LEU A 362 -0.07 11.44 -5.83
N GLN A 363 0.27 10.16 -5.87
CA GLN A 363 0.99 9.55 -6.99
C GLN A 363 0.04 9.42 -8.18
N GLY A 364 0.44 9.92 -9.34
CA GLY A 364 -0.41 9.96 -10.53
C GLY A 364 -1.38 11.13 -10.61
N ALA A 365 -1.61 11.85 -9.51
CA ALA A 365 -2.43 13.06 -9.50
C ALA A 365 -1.79 14.18 -10.34
N THR A 366 -2.63 14.94 -11.06
CA THR A 366 -2.18 16.05 -11.90
C THR A 366 -1.67 17.19 -11.02
N ASP A 367 -0.47 17.71 -11.32
CA ASP A 367 0.00 18.96 -10.71
C ASP A 367 -0.82 20.14 -11.28
N ILE A 368 -1.65 20.74 -10.43
CA ILE A 368 -2.56 21.83 -10.79
C ILE A 368 -1.98 23.22 -10.45
N LYS A 369 -0.71 23.31 -10.08
CA LYS A 369 -0.08 24.57 -9.64
C LYS A 369 -0.16 25.69 -10.67
N SER A 370 -0.21 25.39 -11.96
CA SER A 370 -0.33 26.41 -13.01
C SER A 370 -1.75 26.97 -13.19
N TYR A 371 -2.78 26.38 -12.58
CA TYR A 371 -4.15 26.86 -12.71
C TYR A 371 -4.50 27.81 -11.57
N ASP A 372 -4.76 29.08 -11.90
CA ASP A 372 -5.22 30.09 -10.92
C ASP A 372 -6.69 29.91 -10.53
N SER A 373 -7.50 29.34 -11.42
CA SER A 373 -8.90 28.98 -11.19
C SER A 373 -9.24 27.69 -11.96
N LEU A 374 -9.84 26.73 -11.25
CA LEU A 374 -10.36 25.49 -11.84
C LEU A 374 -11.67 25.71 -12.61
N ASN A 375 -12.45 26.75 -12.26
CA ASN A 375 -13.69 27.08 -12.98
C ASN A 375 -13.45 27.75 -14.34
N ASN A 376 -12.23 28.21 -14.61
CA ASN A 376 -11.87 28.74 -15.92
C ASN A 376 -11.53 27.64 -16.95
N LEU A 377 -11.47 26.38 -16.52
CA LEU A 377 -11.22 25.23 -17.40
C LEU A 377 -12.49 24.83 -18.15
N SER A 378 -12.33 24.35 -19.39
CA SER A 378 -13.43 23.66 -20.07
C SER A 378 -13.76 22.35 -19.34
N ALA A 379 -14.94 21.79 -19.62
CA ALA A 379 -15.34 20.51 -19.04
C ALA A 379 -14.34 19.39 -19.38
N GLU A 380 -13.80 19.40 -20.60
CA GLU A 380 -12.78 18.43 -21.05
C GLU A 380 -11.46 18.63 -20.30
N GLN A 381 -10.98 19.87 -20.18
CA GLN A 381 -9.74 20.17 -19.45
C GLN A 381 -9.83 19.80 -17.97
N LEU A 382 -11.00 20.02 -17.36
CA LEU A 382 -11.23 19.64 -15.98
C LEU A 382 -11.32 18.11 -15.83
N ALA A 383 -11.93 17.41 -16.79
CA ALA A 383 -11.98 15.95 -16.79
C ALA A 383 -10.60 15.29 -16.98
N ASP A 384 -9.65 15.99 -17.63
CA ASP A 384 -8.26 15.56 -17.77
C ASP A 384 -7.43 15.72 -16.47
N ILE A 385 -7.93 16.48 -15.49
CA ILE A 385 -7.28 16.59 -14.17
C ILE A 385 -7.57 15.32 -13.38
N LYS A 386 -6.52 14.57 -13.06
CA LYS A 386 -6.59 13.46 -12.12
C LYS A 386 -6.50 14.02 -10.70
N PRO A 387 -7.57 13.97 -9.90
CA PRO A 387 -7.50 14.36 -8.49
C PRO A 387 -6.64 13.36 -7.70
N ALA A 388 -6.30 13.72 -6.47
CA ALA A 388 -5.77 12.78 -5.50
C ALA A 388 -6.76 11.62 -5.31
N GLU A 389 -6.24 10.39 -5.33
CA GLU A 389 -7.04 9.19 -5.10
C GLU A 389 -7.25 9.02 -3.60
N LYS A 390 -8.46 8.67 -3.16
CA LYS A 390 -8.76 8.44 -1.75
C LYS A 390 -9.56 7.16 -1.53
N ARG A 391 -9.25 6.45 -0.45
CA ARG A 391 -9.95 5.27 0.06
C ARG A 391 -10.42 5.55 1.48
N LEU A 392 -11.69 5.29 1.79
CA LEU A 392 -12.19 5.44 3.16
C LEU A 392 -11.52 4.40 4.05
N LEU A 393 -10.83 4.85 5.09
CA LEU A 393 -10.20 3.99 6.08
C LEU A 393 -11.13 3.76 7.27
N LEU A 394 -11.72 4.84 7.80
CA LEU A 394 -12.65 4.75 8.92
C LEU A 394 -13.67 5.89 8.91
N ASN A 395 -14.94 5.57 9.12
CA ASN A 395 -15.96 6.53 9.52
C ASN A 395 -16.16 6.40 11.02
N LEU A 396 -15.81 7.42 11.81
CA LEU A 396 -15.80 7.32 13.27
C LEU A 396 -17.19 7.04 13.87
N ASN A 397 -18.28 7.32 13.15
CA ASN A 397 -19.62 6.96 13.59
C ASN A 397 -19.80 5.43 13.72
N SER A 398 -19.02 4.61 13.00
CA SER A 398 -19.07 3.15 13.12
C SER A 398 -18.57 2.66 14.48
N LEU A 399 -17.77 3.46 15.18
CA LEU A 399 -17.25 3.14 16.52
C LEU A 399 -18.34 3.16 17.60
N ASN A 400 -19.49 3.80 17.32
CA ASN A 400 -20.62 3.91 18.25
C ASN A 400 -20.24 4.37 19.66
N LEU A 401 -19.34 5.36 19.75
CA LEU A 401 -18.83 5.85 21.03
C LEU A 401 -19.99 6.37 21.91
N PRO A 402 -20.02 6.08 23.22
CA PRO A 402 -21.14 6.44 24.11
C PRO A 402 -21.44 7.95 24.15
N THR A 403 -20.43 8.77 23.91
CA THR A 403 -20.49 10.24 23.92
C THR A 403 -20.60 10.84 22.53
N GLY A 404 -20.58 10.01 21.47
CA GLY A 404 -20.34 10.47 20.10
C GLY A 404 -18.93 11.06 19.90
N THR A 405 -18.75 11.72 18.78
CA THR A 405 -17.55 12.49 18.43
C THR A 405 -17.87 13.98 18.42
N ASP A 406 -16.96 14.81 18.95
CA ASP A 406 -17.05 16.27 18.83
C ASP A 406 -16.32 16.75 17.56
N ASN A 407 -15.95 18.04 17.47
CA ASN A 407 -15.31 18.67 16.31
C ASN A 407 -13.86 18.19 16.12
N ILE A 408 -13.66 16.91 15.80
CA ILE A 408 -12.31 16.33 15.59
C ILE A 408 -11.69 16.95 14.35
N GLU A 409 -10.57 17.64 14.55
CA GLU A 409 -9.91 18.42 13.52
C GLU A 409 -8.42 18.12 13.40
N GLY A 410 -7.74 17.62 14.44
CA GLY A 410 -6.32 17.27 14.35
C GLY A 410 -6.06 15.76 14.31
N ILE A 411 -5.04 15.34 13.55
CA ILE A 411 -4.56 13.94 13.46
C ILE A 411 -3.03 13.84 13.53
N ALA A 412 -2.50 12.94 14.36
CA ALA A 412 -1.08 12.62 14.41
C ALA A 412 -0.84 11.13 14.66
N PHE A 413 0.36 10.64 14.33
CA PHE A 413 0.85 9.41 14.93
C PHE A 413 1.08 9.59 16.44
N GLY A 414 1.00 8.50 17.21
CA GLY A 414 1.42 8.46 18.61
C GLY A 414 2.56 7.47 18.86
N SER A 415 2.61 6.88 20.05
CA SER A 415 3.60 5.85 20.37
C SER A 415 3.33 4.54 19.61
N LYS A 416 4.37 3.72 19.42
CA LYS A 416 4.16 2.31 19.06
C LYS A 416 3.48 1.57 20.21
N LEU A 417 2.62 0.62 19.86
CA LEU A 417 1.98 -0.30 20.78
C LEU A 417 2.91 -1.47 21.12
N ASP A 418 2.55 -2.28 22.12
CA ASP A 418 3.34 -3.43 22.56
C ASP A 418 3.51 -4.50 21.48
N ASP A 419 2.52 -4.61 20.57
CA ASP A 419 2.54 -5.52 19.42
C ASP A 419 3.30 -4.96 18.21
N GLY A 420 3.86 -3.75 18.32
CA GLY A 420 4.64 -3.07 17.28
C GLY A 420 3.83 -2.21 16.32
N ARG A 421 2.49 -2.28 16.35
CA ARG A 421 1.62 -1.40 15.56
C ARG A 421 1.77 0.05 16.00
N GLN A 422 1.41 0.96 15.12
CA GLN A 422 1.51 2.39 15.35
C GLN A 422 0.18 2.91 15.93
N SER A 423 0.18 3.79 16.94
CA SER A 423 -1.06 4.49 17.30
C SER A 423 -1.27 5.74 16.44
N ILE A 424 -2.53 6.12 16.24
CA ILE A 424 -2.99 7.41 15.73
C ILE A 424 -3.71 8.12 16.87
N VAL A 425 -3.50 9.43 17.00
CA VAL A 425 -4.12 10.30 18.01
C VAL A 425 -4.89 11.40 17.30
N LEU A 426 -6.14 11.58 17.70
CA LEU A 426 -7.03 12.62 17.20
C LEU A 426 -7.36 13.61 18.32
N VAL A 427 -7.53 14.88 17.96
CA VAL A 427 -7.94 15.95 18.90
C VAL A 427 -9.16 16.68 18.36
N SER A 428 -10.06 17.09 19.26
CA SER A 428 -11.21 17.93 18.90
C SER A 428 -11.09 19.35 19.37
N ASP A 429 -11.49 20.23 18.48
CA ASP A 429 -11.91 21.56 18.82
C ASP A 429 -13.27 21.51 19.56
N ASN A 430 -13.45 22.40 20.52
CA ASN A 430 -14.70 22.58 21.24
C ASN A 430 -15.32 23.96 21.01
N ASN A 431 -14.75 24.76 20.10
CA ASN A 431 -15.10 26.15 19.81
C ASN A 431 -15.23 27.04 21.08
N PHE A 432 -14.63 26.63 22.19
CA PHE A 432 -14.90 27.16 23.54
C PHE A 432 -16.39 27.24 23.91
N SER A 433 -17.23 26.40 23.30
CA SER A 433 -18.68 26.34 23.50
C SER A 433 -19.07 25.42 24.64
N GLN A 434 -20.06 25.84 25.46
CA GLN A 434 -20.58 25.04 26.57
C GLN A 434 -21.38 23.81 26.14
N THR A 435 -21.70 23.69 24.85
CA THR A 435 -22.39 22.52 24.28
C THR A 435 -21.45 21.49 23.65
N GLN A 436 -20.14 21.77 23.67
CA GLN A 436 -19.09 20.92 23.10
C GLN A 436 -18.09 20.53 24.19
N PHE A 437 -17.15 19.67 23.84
CA PHE A 437 -16.08 19.19 24.70
C PHE A 437 -14.79 18.95 23.90
N THR A 438 -13.66 19.01 24.59
CA THR A 438 -12.37 18.60 24.00
C THR A 438 -12.22 17.10 24.14
N GLN A 439 -11.99 16.42 23.03
CA GLN A 439 -11.84 14.97 22.93
C GLN A 439 -10.41 14.66 22.49
N ILE A 440 -9.78 13.69 23.14
CA ILE A 440 -8.53 13.08 22.67
C ILE A 440 -8.83 11.60 22.48
N LEU A 441 -8.69 11.11 21.25
CA LEU A 441 -9.02 9.75 20.86
C LEU A 441 -7.78 9.05 20.31
N ALA A 442 -7.60 7.77 20.61
CA ALA A 442 -6.54 6.95 20.05
C ALA A 442 -7.10 5.79 19.24
N LEU A 443 -6.51 5.56 18.07
CA LEU A 443 -6.70 4.40 17.22
C LEU A 443 -5.36 3.64 17.12
N ASP A 444 -5.41 2.37 16.75
CA ASP A 444 -4.24 1.70 16.19
C ASP A 444 -4.18 1.86 14.66
N ALA A 445 -3.03 1.52 14.11
CA ALA A 445 -2.74 1.53 12.70
C ALA A 445 -1.72 0.44 12.39
N ASP A 446 -2.14 -0.55 11.62
CA ASP A 446 -1.23 -1.55 11.05
C ASP A 446 -0.49 -0.93 9.86
N LEU A 447 0.69 -0.36 10.10
CA LEU A 447 1.49 0.26 9.05
C LEU A 447 2.25 -0.81 8.24
N VAL A 448 1.78 -1.05 7.03
CA VAL A 448 2.38 -2.02 6.09
C VAL A 448 3.16 -1.28 5.01
N PRO A 449 4.42 -1.67 4.69
CA PRO A 449 5.15 -1.06 3.58
C PRO A 449 4.49 -1.41 2.23
N THR A 450 4.49 -0.46 1.30
CA THR A 450 4.00 -0.69 -0.06
C THR A 450 5.14 -0.69 -1.08
N VAL A 451 5.09 -1.66 -1.99
CA VAL A 451 6.07 -1.83 -3.07
C VAL A 451 5.53 -1.24 -4.36
N ALA A 452 6.42 -0.70 -5.19
CA ALA A 452 6.01 -0.03 -6.42
C ALA A 452 5.99 -1.01 -7.62
N PRO A 453 4.85 -1.17 -8.31
CA PRO A 453 4.80 -1.85 -9.59
C PRO A 453 5.46 -0.99 -10.67
N THR A 454 5.94 -1.63 -11.75
CA THR A 454 6.54 -0.96 -12.90
C THR A 454 5.83 -1.25 -14.21
N VAL A 455 5.04 -2.32 -14.26
CA VAL A 455 4.23 -2.72 -15.42
C VAL A 455 2.87 -3.23 -14.94
N GLU A 456 1.86 -3.11 -15.79
CA GLU A 456 0.55 -3.70 -15.61
C GLU A 456 0.02 -4.21 -16.96
N THR A 457 -0.88 -5.19 -16.94
CA THR A 457 -1.41 -5.75 -18.19
C THR A 457 -2.44 -4.85 -18.84
N ARG A 458 -2.48 -4.90 -20.18
CA ARG A 458 -3.46 -4.21 -21.02
C ARG A 458 -3.91 -5.09 -22.20
N PRO A 459 -5.14 -4.94 -22.71
CA PRO A 459 -6.18 -3.99 -22.28
C PRO A 459 -6.86 -4.40 -20.96
N ASP A 460 -7.67 -3.50 -20.41
CA ASP A 460 -8.49 -3.70 -19.21
C ASP A 460 -9.44 -4.91 -19.36
N LEU A 461 -9.64 -5.67 -18.27
CA LEU A 461 -10.49 -6.86 -18.23
C LEU A 461 -11.73 -6.57 -17.39
N LEU A 462 -12.92 -6.83 -17.94
CA LEU A 462 -14.18 -6.38 -17.35
C LEU A 462 -15.10 -7.55 -16.97
N ASN A 463 -15.35 -7.71 -15.67
CA ASN A 463 -16.28 -8.69 -15.13
C ASN A 463 -17.73 -8.16 -15.16
N ASP A 464 -18.18 -7.72 -16.32
CA ASP A 464 -19.44 -7.01 -16.46
C ASP A 464 -20.59 -8.01 -16.76
N PRO A 465 -21.58 -8.15 -15.86
CA PRO A 465 -22.69 -9.08 -16.05
C PRO A 465 -23.60 -8.74 -17.23
N ASN A 466 -23.42 -7.59 -17.89
CA ASN A 466 -24.13 -7.22 -19.11
C ASN A 466 -23.42 -7.70 -20.39
N LEU A 467 -22.17 -8.15 -20.30
CA LEU A 467 -21.43 -8.72 -21.43
C LEU A 467 -21.84 -10.18 -21.71
N PRO A 468 -21.71 -10.64 -22.97
CA PRO A 468 -21.69 -12.06 -23.28
C PRO A 468 -20.74 -12.83 -22.34
N ARG A 469 -21.12 -14.03 -21.91
CA ARG A 469 -20.37 -14.78 -20.88
C ARG A 469 -18.89 -14.94 -21.23
N ASP A 470 -18.59 -15.24 -22.48
CA ASP A 470 -17.25 -15.40 -23.03
C ASP A 470 -16.43 -14.10 -23.11
N GLN A 471 -17.06 -12.94 -22.89
CA GLN A 471 -16.44 -11.63 -22.79
C GLN A 471 -16.37 -11.11 -21.34
N ARG A 472 -16.96 -11.82 -20.36
CA ARG A 472 -16.83 -11.49 -18.93
C ARG A 472 -15.46 -11.91 -18.46
N ALA A 473 -14.53 -10.97 -18.49
CA ALA A 473 -13.15 -11.20 -18.11
C ALA A 473 -12.95 -10.77 -16.67
N ASP A 474 -12.56 -11.73 -15.84
CA ASP A 474 -12.33 -11.55 -14.41
C ASP A 474 -10.97 -12.18 -14.16
N ALA A 475 -9.93 -11.33 -14.08
CA ALA A 475 -8.57 -11.76 -13.87
C ALA A 475 -8.46 -12.51 -12.55
N ASP A 476 -7.71 -13.62 -12.55
CA ASP A 476 -7.62 -14.49 -11.38
C ASP A 476 -6.17 -14.82 -11.06
N ASP A 477 -5.52 -15.62 -11.91
CA ASP A 477 -4.25 -16.24 -11.57
C ASP A 477 -3.19 -16.08 -12.67
N PRO A 478 -1.95 -15.64 -12.33
CA PRO A 478 -0.83 -15.59 -13.26
C PRO A 478 0.10 -16.80 -13.12
N ALA A 479 0.80 -17.15 -14.21
CA ALA A 479 1.93 -18.07 -14.22
C ALA A 479 3.08 -17.53 -15.09
N ILE A 480 4.30 -17.52 -14.56
CA ILE A 480 5.48 -16.92 -15.20
C ILE A 480 6.26 -17.97 -15.99
N TYR A 481 6.16 -17.92 -17.32
CA TYR A 481 6.94 -18.77 -18.21
C TYR A 481 8.30 -18.14 -18.51
N VAL A 482 9.38 -18.74 -18.00
CA VAL A 482 10.76 -18.33 -18.28
C VAL A 482 11.22 -18.92 -19.61
N ASN A 483 11.56 -18.06 -20.57
CA ASN A 483 12.11 -18.48 -21.85
C ASN A 483 13.61 -18.81 -21.73
N SER A 484 13.97 -20.06 -22.02
CA SER A 484 15.33 -20.59 -21.84
C SER A 484 16.37 -20.04 -22.82
N SER A 485 15.95 -19.55 -23.98
CA SER A 485 16.86 -19.04 -25.02
C SER A 485 17.02 -17.53 -24.96
N ASN A 486 15.97 -16.83 -24.53
CA ASN A 486 15.98 -15.38 -24.34
C ASN A 486 15.02 -14.98 -23.21
N PRO A 487 15.53 -14.72 -21.99
CA PRO A 487 14.70 -14.36 -20.84
C PRO A 487 13.82 -13.12 -21.04
N GLU A 488 14.20 -12.17 -21.91
CA GLU A 488 13.36 -11.00 -22.28
C GLU A 488 12.11 -11.39 -23.09
N GLN A 489 12.07 -12.61 -23.63
CA GLN A 489 10.92 -13.18 -24.34
C GLN A 489 10.17 -14.19 -23.47
N SER A 490 10.31 -14.08 -22.15
CA SER A 490 9.46 -14.77 -21.19
C SER A 490 8.02 -14.27 -21.31
N LEU A 491 7.07 -15.10 -20.88
CA LEU A 491 5.64 -14.86 -21.05
C LEU A 491 4.95 -14.89 -19.70
N VAL A 492 3.82 -14.20 -19.61
CA VAL A 492 2.91 -14.29 -18.47
C VAL A 492 1.61 -14.89 -18.97
N LEU A 493 1.28 -16.08 -18.48
CA LEU A 493 0.05 -16.78 -18.79
C LEU A 493 -0.95 -16.46 -17.69
N THR A 494 -2.18 -16.09 -18.04
CA THR A 494 -3.17 -15.76 -17.01
C THR A 494 -4.50 -16.44 -17.26
N ALA A 495 -5.15 -16.85 -16.18
CA ALA A 495 -6.54 -17.28 -16.19
C ALA A 495 -7.45 -16.06 -15.97
N VAL A 496 -8.51 -15.98 -16.79
CA VAL A 496 -9.48 -14.85 -16.78
C VAL A 496 -10.92 -15.35 -16.70
N LYS A 497 -11.15 -16.43 -15.92
CA LYS A 497 -12.45 -17.07 -15.68
C LYS A 497 -13.21 -17.40 -16.96
N ASN A 498 -14.33 -16.71 -17.19
CA ASN A 498 -15.21 -17.02 -18.32
C ASN A 498 -14.59 -16.62 -19.67
N ALA A 499 -13.59 -15.73 -19.66
CA ALA A 499 -12.91 -15.25 -20.86
C ALA A 499 -11.74 -16.14 -21.30
N GLY A 500 -11.46 -17.25 -20.60
CA GLY A 500 -10.45 -18.23 -20.98
C GLY A 500 -9.06 -17.90 -20.44
N LEU A 501 -8.03 -17.99 -21.29
CA LEU A 501 -6.64 -17.65 -20.95
C LEU A 501 -6.16 -16.42 -21.74
N ARG A 502 -5.17 -15.73 -21.18
CA ARG A 502 -4.41 -14.67 -21.87
C ARG A 502 -2.91 -14.96 -21.77
N VAL A 503 -2.17 -14.49 -22.77
CA VAL A 503 -0.71 -14.53 -22.80
C VAL A 503 -0.20 -13.11 -23.00
N TYR A 504 0.67 -12.65 -22.14
CA TYR A 504 1.29 -11.33 -22.19
C TYR A 504 2.81 -11.41 -22.35
N ASP A 505 3.41 -10.37 -22.92
CA ASP A 505 4.86 -10.13 -22.78
C ASP A 505 5.18 -9.45 -21.43
N LEU A 506 6.48 -9.32 -21.13
CA LEU A 506 6.97 -8.66 -19.91
C LEU A 506 6.71 -7.14 -19.86
N SER A 507 6.20 -6.55 -20.94
CA SER A 507 5.75 -5.16 -20.97
C SER A 507 4.23 -5.03 -20.76
N GLY A 508 3.55 -6.12 -20.42
CA GLY A 508 2.11 -6.15 -20.17
C GLY A 508 1.26 -6.13 -21.44
N ASN A 509 1.87 -6.28 -22.63
CA ASN A 509 1.11 -6.28 -23.88
C ASN A 509 0.50 -7.66 -24.14
N LEU A 510 -0.79 -7.68 -24.47
CA LEU A 510 -1.50 -8.88 -24.86
C LEU A 510 -0.92 -9.47 -26.17
N LEU A 511 -0.54 -10.75 -26.13
CA LEU A 511 -0.01 -11.51 -27.25
C LEU A 511 -1.00 -12.54 -27.81
N GLN A 512 -1.79 -13.18 -26.95
CA GLN A 512 -2.78 -14.18 -27.35
C GLN A 512 -3.98 -14.18 -26.40
N GLU A 513 -5.18 -14.29 -26.97
CA GLU A 513 -6.39 -14.71 -26.26
C GLU A 513 -6.72 -16.15 -26.64
N PHE A 514 -7.04 -16.98 -25.65
CA PHE A 514 -7.50 -18.34 -25.87
C PHE A 514 -8.84 -18.56 -25.16
N ASN A 515 -9.93 -18.58 -25.93
CA ASN A 515 -11.27 -18.89 -25.43
C ASN A 515 -11.99 -19.84 -26.41
N PRO A 516 -12.05 -21.15 -26.13
CA PRO A 516 -12.77 -22.11 -26.97
C PRO A 516 -14.30 -22.08 -26.78
N GLY A 517 -14.81 -21.25 -25.86
CA GLY A 517 -16.21 -21.21 -25.45
C GLY A 517 -16.58 -22.38 -24.53
N ASN A 518 -17.67 -22.22 -23.77
CA ASN A 518 -18.16 -23.21 -22.80
C ASN A 518 -17.09 -23.68 -21.78
N ILE A 519 -16.26 -22.75 -21.32
CA ILE A 519 -15.25 -22.96 -20.29
C ILE A 519 -15.45 -22.00 -19.12
N ARG A 520 -14.76 -22.27 -18.01
CA ARG A 520 -14.47 -21.27 -16.98
C ARG A 520 -13.16 -21.67 -16.30
N TYR A 521 -12.04 -21.12 -16.78
CA TYR A 521 -10.73 -21.45 -16.22
C TYR A 521 -10.49 -20.71 -14.91
N ASN A 522 -10.15 -21.39 -13.82
CA ASN A 522 -9.93 -20.73 -12.53
C ASN A 522 -8.47 -20.31 -12.38
N ASN A 523 -7.59 -21.26 -12.08
CA ASN A 523 -6.16 -21.03 -11.90
C ASN A 523 -5.36 -21.66 -13.05
N ILE A 524 -4.11 -21.25 -13.18
CA ILE A 524 -3.17 -21.77 -14.18
C ILE A 524 -1.79 -21.94 -13.56
N ASP A 525 -1.15 -23.07 -13.80
CA ASP A 525 0.25 -23.28 -13.44
C ASP A 525 0.98 -24.00 -14.59
N LEU A 526 2.30 -24.03 -14.55
CA LEU A 526 3.14 -24.54 -15.64
C LEU A 526 4.26 -25.44 -15.15
N GLN A 527 4.75 -26.28 -16.05
CA GLN A 527 5.93 -27.09 -15.78
C GLN A 527 6.75 -27.34 -17.04
N TYR A 528 8.06 -27.44 -16.86
CA TYR A 528 9.02 -27.56 -17.93
C TYR A 528 9.38 -29.00 -18.25
N GLY A 529 9.65 -29.27 -19.53
CA GLY A 529 10.35 -30.49 -19.96
C GLY A 529 9.57 -31.81 -19.93
N PHE A 530 8.24 -31.78 -19.84
CA PHE A 530 7.38 -32.96 -19.91
C PHE A 530 7.69 -33.82 -21.14
N LYS A 531 7.72 -35.14 -20.99
CA LYS A 531 8.02 -36.07 -22.09
C LYS A 531 6.75 -36.47 -22.84
N LEU A 532 6.58 -35.95 -24.06
CA LEU A 532 5.43 -36.21 -24.92
C LEU A 532 5.90 -36.81 -26.26
N GLY A 533 5.56 -38.05 -26.54
CA GLY A 533 5.98 -38.74 -27.77
C GLY A 533 7.50 -38.91 -27.89
N GLY A 534 8.24 -38.83 -26.78
CA GLY A 534 9.70 -38.82 -26.74
C GLY A 534 10.34 -37.43 -26.83
N ASP A 535 9.57 -36.39 -27.15
CA ASP A 535 10.02 -35.01 -27.16
C ASP A 535 9.83 -34.34 -25.80
N SER A 536 10.69 -33.37 -25.49
CA SER A 536 10.56 -32.54 -24.30
C SER A 536 9.72 -31.30 -24.62
N VAL A 537 8.60 -31.11 -23.92
CA VAL A 537 7.70 -29.97 -24.10
C VAL A 537 7.46 -29.24 -22.78
N ASP A 538 7.35 -27.92 -22.83
CA ASP A 538 6.90 -27.12 -21.69
C ASP A 538 5.36 -27.04 -21.75
N ILE A 539 4.71 -27.18 -20.60
CA ILE A 539 3.25 -27.26 -20.50
C ILE A 539 2.71 -26.22 -19.54
N ALA A 540 1.49 -25.76 -19.81
CA ALA A 540 0.65 -25.02 -18.87
C ALA A 540 -0.65 -25.81 -18.67
N VAL A 541 -1.19 -25.79 -17.46
CA VAL A 541 -2.42 -26.50 -17.11
C VAL A 541 -3.33 -25.56 -16.34
N ALA A 542 -4.60 -25.53 -16.73
CA ALA A 542 -5.63 -24.79 -16.03
C ALA A 542 -6.76 -25.71 -15.56
N THR A 543 -7.43 -25.35 -14.49
CA THR A 543 -8.67 -26.00 -14.03
C THR A 543 -9.88 -25.40 -14.74
N ASP A 544 -10.72 -26.23 -15.36
CA ASP A 544 -11.97 -25.80 -15.97
C ASP A 544 -13.16 -26.10 -15.06
N ARG A 545 -13.62 -25.08 -14.33
CA ARG A 545 -14.77 -25.14 -13.43
C ARG A 545 -16.06 -25.54 -14.12
N ASN A 546 -16.22 -25.12 -15.38
CA ASN A 546 -17.45 -25.35 -16.12
C ASN A 546 -17.64 -26.84 -16.44
N ASN A 547 -16.55 -27.53 -16.73
CA ASN A 547 -16.56 -28.93 -17.16
C ASN A 547 -15.99 -29.90 -16.12
N ASP A 548 -15.44 -29.40 -15.02
CA ASP A 548 -14.75 -30.16 -13.97
C ASP A 548 -13.57 -30.98 -14.51
N LYS A 549 -12.68 -30.34 -15.27
CA LYS A 549 -11.56 -30.99 -15.99
C LYS A 549 -10.27 -30.18 -15.90
N LEU A 550 -9.15 -30.81 -16.25
CA LEU A 550 -7.92 -30.11 -16.61
C LEU A 550 -7.96 -29.71 -18.08
N ALA A 551 -7.46 -28.52 -18.38
CA ALA A 551 -7.11 -28.07 -19.73
C ALA A 551 -5.59 -27.95 -19.81
N ILE A 552 -4.97 -28.70 -20.72
CA ILE A 552 -3.51 -28.87 -20.81
C ILE A 552 -3.01 -28.31 -22.14
N PHE A 553 -2.06 -27.39 -22.06
CA PHE A 553 -1.52 -26.66 -23.19
C PHE A 553 -0.03 -26.91 -23.34
N LYS A 554 0.42 -27.05 -24.58
CA LYS A 554 1.83 -26.93 -24.93
C LYS A 554 2.18 -25.45 -25.07
N ILE A 555 3.30 -25.03 -24.48
CA ILE A 555 3.83 -23.67 -24.61
C ILE A 555 4.80 -23.61 -25.79
N ASN A 556 4.52 -22.70 -26.72
CA ASN A 556 5.29 -22.45 -27.95
C ASN A 556 5.92 -21.05 -27.88
N PRO A 557 7.07 -20.87 -27.19
CA PRO A 557 7.62 -19.53 -26.92
C PRO A 557 8.15 -18.80 -28.16
N SER A 558 8.46 -19.54 -29.24
CA SER A 558 8.92 -18.99 -30.52
C SER A 558 7.78 -18.58 -31.46
N ALA A 559 6.51 -18.67 -31.03
CA ALA A 559 5.33 -18.46 -31.86
C ALA A 559 5.00 -16.98 -32.20
N LYS A 560 5.96 -16.06 -32.02
CA LYS A 560 5.73 -14.61 -32.21
C LYS A 560 5.12 -14.24 -33.55
N ALA A 561 5.47 -14.95 -34.63
CA ALA A 561 4.94 -14.69 -35.96
C ALA A 561 3.50 -15.20 -36.16
N SER A 562 3.09 -16.26 -35.45
CA SER A 562 1.75 -16.86 -35.58
C SER A 562 0.77 -16.41 -34.50
N GLY A 563 1.26 -15.89 -33.37
CA GLY A 563 0.45 -15.56 -32.19
C GLY A 563 -0.11 -16.78 -31.45
N GLN A 564 0.38 -17.99 -31.76
CA GLN A 564 -0.11 -19.26 -31.19
C GLN A 564 0.87 -19.77 -30.12
N TYR A 565 0.96 -19.04 -29.01
CA TYR A 565 1.82 -19.39 -27.88
C TYR A 565 1.30 -20.59 -27.08
N LEU A 566 -0.01 -20.80 -27.02
CA LEU A 566 -0.64 -21.97 -26.40
C LEU A 566 -1.33 -22.85 -27.44
N GLU A 567 -1.08 -24.16 -27.36
CA GLU A 567 -1.72 -25.20 -28.16
C GLU A 567 -2.38 -26.24 -27.23
N ASP A 568 -3.69 -26.45 -27.37
CA ASP A 568 -4.44 -27.43 -26.56
C ASP A 568 -4.04 -28.88 -26.93
N ILE A 569 -3.42 -29.56 -25.98
CA ILE A 569 -2.98 -30.94 -26.06
C ILE A 569 -3.67 -31.83 -25.01
N THR A 570 -4.82 -31.40 -24.52
CA THR A 570 -5.65 -32.17 -23.59
C THR A 570 -6.17 -33.43 -24.26
N ASP A 571 -5.98 -34.58 -23.62
CA ASP A 571 -6.63 -35.81 -24.06
C ASP A 571 -8.13 -35.78 -23.75
N SER A 572 -8.97 -36.10 -24.74
CA SER A 572 -10.41 -35.99 -24.61
C SER A 572 -11.04 -37.06 -23.69
N SER A 573 -10.27 -38.10 -23.34
CA SER A 573 -10.71 -39.15 -22.42
C SER A 573 -10.52 -38.80 -20.94
N ILE A 574 -9.86 -37.67 -20.62
CA ILE A 574 -9.80 -37.17 -19.24
C ILE A 574 -11.24 -37.02 -18.74
N GLY A 575 -11.55 -37.81 -17.71
CA GLY A 575 -12.82 -37.78 -17.00
C GLY A 575 -12.98 -36.50 -16.17
N THR A 576 -14.10 -36.39 -15.48
CA THR A 576 -14.28 -35.33 -14.49
C THR A 576 -13.40 -35.57 -13.28
N LEU A 577 -12.86 -34.51 -12.69
CA LEU A 577 -11.91 -34.61 -11.58
C LEU A 577 -12.60 -35.06 -10.28
N PHE A 578 -13.78 -34.49 -10.00
CA PHE A 578 -14.48 -34.62 -8.73
C PHE A 578 -15.88 -35.22 -8.82
N GLN A 579 -16.32 -35.69 -9.99
CA GLN A 579 -17.66 -36.32 -10.15
C GLN A 579 -17.65 -37.84 -10.02
N SER A 580 -16.76 -38.39 -9.21
CA SER A 580 -16.68 -39.82 -8.93
C SER A 580 -16.10 -40.09 -7.54
N LEU A 581 -16.42 -41.27 -6.99
CA LEU A 581 -15.83 -41.74 -5.74
C LEU A 581 -14.31 -41.58 -5.75
N PRO A 582 -13.69 -41.15 -4.64
CA PRO A 582 -14.30 -40.99 -3.31
C PRO A 582 -15.01 -39.65 -3.08
N PHE A 583 -15.09 -38.76 -4.07
CA PHE A 583 -15.78 -37.48 -3.93
C PHE A 583 -17.29 -37.67 -4.04
N GLU A 584 -18.03 -37.25 -3.02
CA GLU A 584 -19.47 -37.49 -2.93
C GLU A 584 -20.29 -36.35 -3.58
N PRO A 585 -21.51 -36.63 -4.09
CA PRO A 585 -22.41 -35.62 -4.65
C PRO A 585 -22.86 -34.57 -3.59
N PRO A 586 -23.37 -33.40 -4.01
CA PRO A 586 -23.74 -33.03 -5.37
C PRO A 586 -22.53 -32.72 -6.26
N TYR A 587 -22.72 -32.86 -7.57
CA TYR A 587 -21.77 -32.40 -8.59
C TYR A 587 -22.36 -31.19 -9.28
N SER A 588 -21.62 -30.08 -9.29
CA SER A 588 -22.11 -28.85 -9.89
C SER A 588 -20.93 -27.98 -10.32
N PRO A 589 -20.91 -27.48 -11.57
CA PRO A 589 -19.97 -26.45 -12.00
C PRO A 589 -20.00 -25.17 -11.13
N SER A 590 -21.11 -24.93 -10.43
CA SER A 590 -21.27 -23.75 -9.58
C SER A 590 -20.79 -23.95 -8.16
N SER A 591 -20.66 -25.17 -7.63
CA SER A 591 -20.39 -25.39 -6.18
C SER A 591 -19.49 -26.57 -5.84
N ARG A 592 -19.23 -27.49 -6.77
CA ARG A 592 -18.51 -28.76 -6.49
C ARG A 592 -17.71 -29.19 -7.72
N SER A 593 -16.84 -28.31 -8.21
CA SER A 593 -15.98 -28.50 -9.39
C SER A 593 -14.54 -28.08 -9.12
N ALA A 594 -13.64 -28.40 -10.04
CA ALA A 594 -12.23 -28.02 -10.02
C ALA A 594 -12.03 -26.52 -9.78
N TYR A 595 -11.06 -26.14 -8.94
CA TYR A 595 -10.84 -24.77 -8.50
C TYR A 595 -9.34 -24.44 -8.49
N GLY A 596 -8.69 -24.27 -7.33
CA GLY A 596 -7.24 -24.14 -7.18
C GLY A 596 -6.42 -25.23 -7.90
N ILE A 597 -5.21 -24.89 -8.36
CA ILE A 597 -4.28 -25.81 -9.04
C ILE A 597 -2.83 -25.60 -8.59
N ALA A 598 -2.02 -26.65 -8.60
CA ALA A 598 -0.56 -26.55 -8.60
C ALA A 598 0.08 -27.72 -9.35
N LEU A 599 1.16 -27.46 -10.08
CA LEU A 599 1.97 -28.46 -10.75
C LEU A 599 3.16 -28.86 -9.89
N TYR A 600 3.50 -30.14 -9.91
CA TYR A 600 4.61 -30.70 -9.16
C TYR A 600 5.41 -31.67 -10.01
N HIS A 601 6.70 -31.41 -10.17
CA HIS A 601 7.64 -32.34 -10.77
C HIS A 601 8.44 -33.02 -9.66
N SER A 602 8.19 -34.31 -9.46
CA SER A 602 8.77 -35.05 -8.35
C SER A 602 10.30 -35.13 -8.48
N PRO A 603 11.06 -34.66 -7.48
CA PRO A 603 12.50 -34.85 -7.42
C PRO A 603 12.88 -36.32 -7.15
N VAL A 604 11.90 -37.17 -6.81
CA VAL A 604 12.08 -38.59 -6.50
C VAL A 604 11.87 -39.48 -7.72
N THR A 605 10.76 -39.27 -8.44
CA THR A 605 10.35 -40.16 -9.54
C THR A 605 10.54 -39.56 -10.94
N ASP A 606 10.83 -38.26 -11.06
CA ASP A 606 10.85 -37.53 -12.34
C ASP A 606 9.45 -37.53 -13.04
N ASP A 607 8.39 -37.85 -12.28
CA ASP A 607 7.02 -37.80 -12.76
C ASP A 607 6.40 -36.42 -12.53
N TYR A 608 5.40 -36.09 -13.35
CA TYR A 608 4.68 -34.83 -13.34
C TYR A 608 3.29 -35.04 -12.73
N TYR A 609 2.93 -34.19 -11.78
CA TYR A 609 1.66 -34.23 -11.07
C TYR A 609 0.95 -32.89 -11.12
N VAL A 610 -0.38 -32.94 -11.01
CA VAL A 610 -1.26 -31.80 -10.83
C VAL A 610 -2.05 -32.02 -9.55
N PHE A 611 -1.99 -31.08 -8.63
CA PHE A 611 -2.97 -30.93 -7.55
C PHE A 611 -4.11 -30.07 -8.05
N ALA A 612 -5.34 -30.48 -7.79
CA ALA A 612 -6.53 -29.68 -8.01
C ALA A 612 -7.38 -29.69 -6.74
N ASN A 613 -7.98 -28.54 -6.44
CA ASN A 613 -8.91 -28.38 -5.33
C ASN A 613 -10.35 -28.44 -5.84
N ARG A 614 -11.28 -28.80 -4.95
CA ARG A 614 -12.71 -28.83 -5.26
C ARG A 614 -13.44 -27.72 -4.52
N ARG A 615 -14.13 -26.86 -5.29
CA ARG A 615 -14.88 -25.71 -4.79
C ARG A 615 -15.81 -26.04 -3.61
N GLU A 616 -15.89 -25.12 -2.66
CA GLU A 616 -16.69 -25.10 -1.42
C GLU A 616 -16.43 -26.36 -0.53
N THR A 617 -15.34 -27.09 -0.74
CA THR A 617 -14.94 -28.27 0.04
C THR A 617 -13.46 -28.21 0.36
N GLY A 618 -13.03 -28.98 1.36
CA GLY A 618 -11.62 -29.23 1.62
C GLY A 618 -11.00 -30.31 0.72
N ASP A 619 -11.70 -30.82 -0.30
CA ASP A 619 -11.25 -31.97 -1.08
C ASP A 619 -10.13 -31.59 -2.06
N VAL A 620 -9.05 -32.37 -2.05
CA VAL A 620 -7.90 -32.23 -2.94
C VAL A 620 -7.68 -33.53 -3.72
N GLY A 621 -7.48 -33.40 -5.02
CA GLY A 621 -7.08 -34.50 -5.89
C GLY A 621 -5.67 -34.29 -6.43
N GLN A 622 -4.83 -35.34 -6.38
CA GLN A 622 -3.52 -35.36 -7.02
C GLN A 622 -3.57 -36.31 -8.22
N TYR A 623 -3.19 -35.81 -9.39
CA TYR A 623 -3.26 -36.51 -10.66
C TYR A 623 -1.89 -36.58 -11.31
N LYS A 624 -1.43 -37.78 -11.68
CA LYS A 624 -0.23 -37.97 -12.50
C LYS A 624 -0.56 -37.65 -13.95
N LEU A 625 0.23 -36.78 -14.57
CA LEU A 625 0.15 -36.51 -16.00
C LEU A 625 0.82 -37.64 -16.78
N ILE A 626 0.18 -38.10 -17.85
CA ILE A 626 0.65 -39.22 -18.66
C ILE A 626 0.61 -38.86 -20.15
N ASP A 627 1.60 -39.31 -20.92
CA ASP A 627 1.53 -39.30 -22.37
C ASP A 627 0.44 -40.29 -22.81
N ALA A 628 -0.68 -39.77 -23.32
CA ALA A 628 -1.81 -40.57 -23.79
C ALA A 628 -1.59 -41.09 -25.22
N GLY A 629 -0.46 -40.76 -25.84
CA GLY A 629 -0.19 -40.96 -27.26
C GLY A 629 -0.84 -39.89 -28.14
N ASN A 630 -0.57 -39.95 -29.45
CA ASN A 630 -1.10 -39.00 -30.45
C ASN A 630 -0.82 -37.52 -30.15
N GLY A 631 0.21 -37.22 -29.37
CA GLY A 631 0.57 -35.86 -28.97
C GLY A 631 -0.41 -35.25 -27.95
N LYS A 632 -1.11 -36.07 -27.15
CA LYS A 632 -2.04 -35.63 -26.11
C LYS A 632 -1.59 -36.08 -24.72
N ILE A 633 -1.93 -35.29 -23.71
CA ILE A 633 -1.64 -35.58 -22.30
C ILE A 633 -2.94 -35.94 -21.59
N GLY A 634 -2.91 -37.08 -20.89
CA GLY A 634 -3.95 -37.56 -19.99
C GLY A 634 -3.59 -37.33 -18.52
N ALA A 635 -4.51 -37.69 -17.61
CA ALA A 635 -4.32 -37.57 -16.17
C ALA A 635 -4.91 -38.78 -15.43
N GLU A 636 -4.15 -39.33 -14.47
CA GLU A 636 -4.58 -40.44 -13.59
C GLU A 636 -4.55 -39.99 -12.12
N ARG A 637 -5.66 -40.13 -11.40
CA ARG A 637 -5.71 -39.78 -9.98
C ARG A 637 -4.90 -40.79 -9.15
N VAL A 638 -3.84 -40.32 -8.49
CA VAL A 638 -2.91 -41.15 -7.71
C VAL A 638 -3.08 -40.98 -6.20
N ARG A 639 -3.62 -39.84 -5.76
CA ARG A 639 -3.89 -39.55 -4.35
C ARG A 639 -5.07 -38.58 -4.24
N ASN A 640 -5.76 -38.64 -3.12
CA ASN A 640 -6.75 -37.67 -2.70
C ASN A 640 -6.73 -37.57 -1.17
N PHE A 641 -7.16 -36.44 -0.65
CA PHE A 641 -7.34 -36.19 0.77
C PHE A 641 -8.27 -34.99 0.95
N THR A 642 -8.69 -34.74 2.20
CA THR A 642 -9.51 -33.58 2.55
C THR A 642 -8.78 -32.78 3.62
N VAL A 643 -8.60 -31.48 3.36
CA VAL A 643 -8.11 -30.51 4.35
C VAL A 643 -9.12 -30.41 5.50
N PRO A 644 -8.69 -30.38 6.78
CA PRO A 644 -9.61 -30.32 7.91
C PRO A 644 -10.56 -29.12 7.84
N THR A 645 -11.82 -29.34 8.17
CA THR A 645 -12.81 -28.26 8.29
C THR A 645 -12.75 -27.61 9.66
N THR A 646 -12.90 -26.29 9.69
CA THR A 646 -13.03 -25.51 10.92
C THR A 646 -14.50 -25.20 11.16
N ALA A 647 -14.99 -25.42 12.38
CA ALA A 647 -16.40 -25.20 12.69
C ALA A 647 -16.79 -23.72 12.48
N GLY A 648 -17.81 -23.49 11.66
CA GLY A 648 -18.32 -22.14 11.38
C GLY A 648 -17.59 -21.38 10.27
N ARG A 649 -16.65 -22.00 9.55
CA ARG A 649 -15.92 -21.43 8.42
C ARG A 649 -16.17 -22.24 7.14
N ASP A 650 -16.04 -21.62 5.97
CA ASP A 650 -16.07 -22.36 4.70
C ASP A 650 -14.84 -23.29 4.62
N ALA A 651 -15.02 -24.44 3.97
CA ALA A 651 -13.96 -25.42 3.70
C ALA A 651 -13.21 -25.13 2.39
N GLN A 652 -13.62 -24.10 1.68
CA GLN A 652 -13.12 -23.64 0.39
C GLN A 652 -11.58 -23.46 0.36
N LEU A 653 -10.97 -23.93 -0.73
CA LEU A 653 -9.51 -23.96 -0.96
C LEU A 653 -9.19 -23.40 -2.34
N GLU A 654 -8.29 -22.43 -2.44
CA GLU A 654 -7.87 -21.82 -3.72
C GLU A 654 -6.36 -21.88 -3.89
N GLY A 655 -5.64 -20.94 -3.29
CA GLY A 655 -4.20 -20.80 -3.43
C GLY A 655 -3.46 -22.10 -3.17
N THR A 656 -2.72 -22.58 -4.16
CA THR A 656 -1.99 -23.85 -4.05
C THR A 656 -0.65 -23.71 -4.72
N VAL A 657 0.42 -24.15 -4.05
CA VAL A 657 1.76 -24.16 -4.65
C VAL A 657 2.56 -25.37 -4.17
N ALA A 658 3.31 -25.99 -5.08
CA ALA A 658 4.19 -27.10 -4.77
C ALA A 658 5.66 -26.69 -4.86
N ASP A 659 6.44 -27.03 -3.85
CA ASP A 659 7.87 -26.82 -3.80
C ASP A 659 8.59 -27.90 -4.62
N GLN A 660 9.22 -27.46 -5.73
CA GLN A 660 9.84 -28.35 -6.71
C GLN A 660 11.16 -29.00 -6.22
N GLU A 661 11.73 -28.55 -5.10
CA GLU A 661 13.00 -29.11 -4.58
C GLU A 661 12.84 -29.77 -3.20
N LEU A 662 12.01 -29.20 -2.34
CA LEU A 662 11.77 -29.72 -0.98
C LEU A 662 10.61 -30.73 -0.93
N GLY A 663 9.75 -30.79 -1.94
CA GLY A 663 8.66 -31.75 -2.02
C GLY A 663 7.50 -31.48 -1.06
N PHE A 664 7.26 -30.21 -0.74
CA PHE A 664 6.11 -29.77 0.04
C PHE A 664 5.00 -29.21 -0.85
N LEU A 665 3.76 -29.35 -0.41
CA LEU A 665 2.58 -28.74 -1.00
C LEU A 665 1.99 -27.77 0.03
N TYR A 666 1.74 -26.54 -0.39
CA TYR A 666 1.05 -25.53 0.42
C TYR A 666 -0.33 -25.25 -0.17
N ILE A 667 -1.34 -25.16 0.70
CA ILE A 667 -2.74 -24.93 0.32
C ILE A 667 -3.33 -23.84 1.23
N GLY A 668 -3.85 -22.77 0.64
CA GLY A 668 -4.68 -21.76 1.27
C GLY A 668 -6.09 -22.29 1.45
N GLN A 669 -6.57 -22.27 2.69
CA GLN A 669 -7.99 -22.42 3.02
C GLN A 669 -8.50 -21.03 3.39
N GLU A 670 -9.31 -20.45 2.51
CA GLU A 670 -9.65 -19.01 2.45
C GLU A 670 -9.96 -18.42 3.85
N ASP A 671 -10.96 -18.99 4.53
CA ASP A 671 -11.43 -18.57 5.87
C ASP A 671 -10.62 -19.09 7.07
N VAL A 672 -9.51 -19.81 6.86
CA VAL A 672 -8.82 -20.56 7.94
C VAL A 672 -7.34 -20.27 8.04
N GLY A 673 -6.59 -20.36 6.95
CA GLY A 673 -5.13 -20.23 6.97
C GLY A 673 -4.40 -21.07 5.94
N ILE A 674 -3.09 -21.25 6.13
CA ILE A 674 -2.21 -21.92 5.17
C ILE A 674 -1.80 -23.29 5.69
N TRP A 675 -2.05 -24.34 4.92
CA TRP A 675 -1.69 -25.72 5.25
C TRP A 675 -0.47 -26.20 4.48
N LYS A 676 0.37 -27.01 5.13
CA LYS A 676 1.56 -27.67 4.59
C LYS A 676 1.39 -29.19 4.57
N TYR A 677 1.63 -29.80 3.42
CA TYR A 677 1.57 -31.23 3.15
C TYR A 677 2.83 -31.73 2.44
N GLN A 678 3.04 -33.04 2.41
CA GLN A 678 4.00 -33.68 1.51
C GLN A 678 3.42 -33.77 0.09
N ALA A 679 4.21 -33.40 -0.92
CA ALA A 679 3.77 -33.35 -2.32
C ALA A 679 3.90 -34.70 -3.05
N GLU A 680 4.74 -35.62 -2.58
CA GLU A 680 4.85 -36.95 -3.19
C GLU A 680 3.51 -37.71 -3.17
N PRO A 681 3.19 -38.54 -4.18
CA PRO A 681 1.91 -39.27 -4.25
C PRO A 681 1.70 -40.28 -3.13
N ASN A 682 2.78 -40.71 -2.46
CA ASN A 682 2.73 -41.54 -1.26
C ASN A 682 2.73 -40.73 0.05
N GLY A 683 2.65 -39.40 -0.03
CA GLY A 683 2.53 -38.51 1.13
C GLY A 683 1.25 -38.78 1.93
N GLY A 684 1.29 -38.53 3.24
CA GLY A 684 0.14 -38.73 4.13
C GLY A 684 -0.99 -37.71 3.93
N ALA A 685 -2.20 -38.03 4.38
CA ALA A 685 -3.36 -37.12 4.31
C ALA A 685 -3.42 -36.08 5.44
N THR A 686 -2.38 -36.01 6.29
CA THR A 686 -2.33 -35.11 7.44
C THR A 686 -1.41 -33.93 7.13
N GLY A 687 -1.97 -32.72 7.17
CA GLY A 687 -1.25 -31.47 6.99
C GLY A 687 -0.93 -30.79 8.31
N THR A 688 -0.02 -29.82 8.26
CA THR A 688 0.26 -28.89 9.36
C THR A 688 -0.25 -27.51 8.98
N LEU A 689 -0.98 -26.87 9.87
CA LEU A 689 -1.40 -25.48 9.69
C LEU A 689 -0.22 -24.57 10.07
N ILE A 690 0.35 -23.87 9.10
CA ILE A 690 1.55 -23.03 9.30
C ILE A 690 1.21 -21.59 9.73
N ASP A 691 0.03 -21.10 9.33
CA ASP A 691 -0.54 -19.85 9.87
C ASP A 691 -2.07 -19.90 9.81
N LYS A 692 -2.72 -19.01 10.55
CA LYS A 692 -4.18 -18.83 10.63
C LYS A 692 -4.57 -17.42 10.24
N VAL A 693 -5.80 -17.26 9.78
CA VAL A 693 -6.40 -15.94 9.64
C VAL A 693 -6.57 -15.25 11.00
N LYS A 694 -6.48 -13.92 11.03
CA LYS A 694 -6.57 -13.10 12.27
C LYS A 694 -7.85 -13.39 13.04
N ASP A 695 -8.94 -13.61 12.32
CA ASP A 695 -10.27 -13.92 12.84
C ASP A 695 -10.36 -15.27 13.61
N LEU A 696 -9.36 -16.14 13.46
CA LEU A 696 -9.18 -17.38 14.21
C LEU A 696 -8.03 -17.30 15.24
N GLY A 697 -7.59 -16.09 15.58
CA GLY A 697 -6.49 -15.82 16.49
C GLY A 697 -5.11 -15.90 15.83
N GLY A 698 -5.04 -15.87 14.50
CA GLY A 698 -3.81 -15.61 13.76
C GLY A 698 -3.34 -14.17 13.93
N SER A 699 -2.24 -13.80 13.26
CA SER A 699 -1.66 -12.45 13.40
C SER A 699 -1.37 -11.75 12.09
N TYR A 700 -1.22 -12.49 10.98
CA TYR A 700 -0.55 -11.96 9.80
C TYR A 700 -1.38 -11.99 8.52
N VAL A 701 -2.44 -12.78 8.46
CA VAL A 701 -3.27 -12.95 7.26
C VAL A 701 -4.72 -12.65 7.59
N GLU A 702 -5.36 -11.83 6.79
CA GLU A 702 -6.80 -11.62 6.77
C GLU A 702 -7.43 -12.59 5.76
N ASP A 703 -8.57 -13.17 6.10
CA ASP A 703 -9.38 -13.92 5.15
C ASP A 703 -9.81 -13.01 3.98
N ASP A 704 -9.70 -13.44 2.73
CA ASP A 704 -9.38 -14.80 2.28
C ASP A 704 -7.87 -15.06 2.02
N VAL A 705 -7.39 -16.26 2.37
CA VAL A 705 -6.07 -16.76 1.97
C VAL A 705 -6.09 -17.25 0.53
N GLU A 706 -5.61 -16.41 -0.38
CA GLU A 706 -5.66 -16.65 -1.83
C GLU A 706 -4.31 -17.14 -2.38
N GLY A 707 -3.87 -16.60 -3.52
CA GLY A 707 -2.70 -17.03 -4.27
C GLY A 707 -1.46 -17.28 -3.40
N LEU A 708 -0.86 -18.46 -3.58
CA LEU A 708 0.38 -18.85 -2.94
C LEU A 708 1.48 -18.99 -3.99
N SER A 709 2.68 -18.49 -3.70
CA SER A 709 3.84 -18.65 -4.60
C SER A 709 5.14 -18.81 -3.81
N ILE A 710 6.17 -19.38 -4.46
CA ILE A 710 7.46 -19.68 -3.82
C ILE A 710 8.59 -18.93 -4.53
N TYR A 711 9.28 -18.08 -3.79
CA TYR A 711 10.58 -17.55 -4.17
C TYR A 711 11.68 -18.54 -3.78
N TYR A 712 12.45 -19.01 -4.75
CA TYR A 712 13.52 -19.99 -4.53
C TYR A 712 14.86 -19.30 -4.28
N GLY A 713 15.46 -19.54 -3.12
CA GLY A 713 16.82 -19.15 -2.79
C GLY A 713 17.77 -20.34 -2.71
N LYS A 714 19.05 -20.04 -2.52
CA LYS A 714 20.12 -21.04 -2.37
C LYS A 714 19.86 -22.07 -1.27
N ASP A 715 20.26 -23.32 -1.50
CA ASP A 715 20.31 -24.38 -0.50
C ASP A 715 18.98 -24.63 0.25
N GLY A 716 17.84 -24.45 -0.43
CA GLY A 716 16.51 -24.63 0.16
C GLY A 716 15.96 -23.42 0.90
N THR A 717 16.73 -22.32 0.99
CA THR A 717 16.23 -21.03 1.46
C THR A 717 15.27 -20.40 0.44
N GLY A 718 14.66 -19.28 0.81
CA GLY A 718 13.67 -18.57 0.00
C GLY A 718 12.44 -18.24 0.80
N TYR A 719 11.34 -17.95 0.10
CA TYR A 719 10.11 -17.46 0.73
C TYR A 719 8.86 -18.14 0.16
N LEU A 720 7.90 -18.43 1.03
CA LEU A 720 6.50 -18.65 0.66
C LEU A 720 5.78 -17.31 0.77
N LEU A 721 5.12 -16.89 -0.30
CA LEU A 721 4.28 -15.70 -0.34
C LEU A 721 2.81 -16.12 -0.35
N ALA A 722 1.97 -15.40 0.39
CA ALA A 722 0.53 -15.64 0.43
C ALA A 722 -0.22 -14.32 0.26
N SER A 723 -1.19 -14.29 -0.66
CA SER A 723 -2.16 -13.21 -0.75
C SER A 723 -3.10 -13.25 0.45
N SER A 724 -3.19 -12.11 1.14
CA SER A 724 -4.09 -11.84 2.27
C SER A 724 -5.16 -10.89 1.72
N GLN A 725 -6.20 -11.45 1.12
CA GLN A 725 -7.11 -10.72 0.24
C GLN A 725 -7.91 -9.65 1.00
N GLY A 726 -8.44 -10.01 2.18
CA GLY A 726 -9.32 -9.14 2.97
C GLY A 726 -8.69 -7.84 3.44
N ASP A 727 -7.36 -7.77 3.50
CA ASP A 727 -6.62 -6.55 3.82
C ASP A 727 -5.69 -6.08 2.70
N SER A 728 -5.78 -6.69 1.51
CA SER A 728 -5.03 -6.33 0.30
C SER A 728 -3.51 -6.30 0.52
N THR A 729 -2.98 -7.28 1.25
CA THR A 729 -1.54 -7.43 1.51
C THR A 729 -1.02 -8.81 1.10
N PHE A 730 0.30 -8.97 1.15
CA PHE A 730 1.00 -10.24 0.93
C PHE A 730 1.84 -10.57 2.16
N ALA A 731 1.58 -11.73 2.76
CA ALA A 731 2.39 -12.28 3.84
C ALA A 731 3.58 -13.05 3.29
N VAL A 732 4.73 -12.91 3.93
CA VAL A 732 5.99 -13.56 3.55
C VAL A 732 6.46 -14.45 4.70
N TYR A 733 6.69 -15.72 4.37
CA TYR A 733 7.19 -16.74 5.29
C TYR A 733 8.49 -17.30 4.76
N ASN A 734 9.35 -17.81 5.64
CA ASN A 734 10.50 -18.59 5.21
C ASN A 734 10.02 -19.82 4.42
N ARG A 735 10.73 -20.19 3.36
CA ARG A 735 10.46 -21.42 2.60
C ARG A 735 10.82 -22.68 3.39
N GLN A 736 11.93 -22.62 4.12
CA GLN A 736 12.47 -23.72 4.92
C GLN A 736 11.82 -23.80 6.31
N GLY A 737 12.06 -24.90 7.01
CA GLY A 737 11.69 -25.05 8.41
C GLY A 737 10.18 -25.13 8.61
N GLN A 738 9.72 -24.52 9.70
CA GLN A 738 8.30 -24.40 10.05
C GLN A 738 7.58 -23.27 9.32
N ASN A 739 8.22 -22.67 8.30
CA ASN A 739 7.70 -21.52 7.56
C ASN A 739 7.44 -20.31 8.45
N ASP A 740 8.43 -19.95 9.28
CA ASP A 740 8.32 -18.80 10.18
C ASP A 740 8.02 -17.51 9.39
N PHE A 741 7.13 -16.68 9.94
CA PHE A 741 6.76 -15.38 9.38
C PHE A 741 7.95 -14.41 9.31
N VAL A 742 8.08 -13.70 8.20
CA VAL A 742 9.16 -12.74 7.91
C VAL A 742 8.64 -11.30 7.93
N GLY A 743 7.45 -11.07 7.37
CA GLY A 743 6.81 -9.75 7.32
C GLY A 743 5.73 -9.69 6.23
N ARG A 744 5.22 -8.49 5.97
CA ARG A 744 4.14 -8.24 5.01
C ARG A 744 4.43 -7.01 4.15
N PHE A 745 3.83 -6.97 2.97
CA PHE A 745 3.84 -5.80 2.10
C PHE A 745 2.52 -5.68 1.34
N GLY A 746 2.14 -4.47 0.93
CA GLY A 746 1.10 -4.24 -0.09
C GLY A 746 1.74 -3.81 -1.41
N VAL A 747 1.01 -3.89 -2.53
CA VAL A 747 1.46 -3.29 -3.79
C VAL A 747 0.79 -1.93 -3.94
N GLY A 748 1.56 -0.87 -3.70
CA GLY A 748 1.09 0.50 -3.80
C GLY A 748 1.06 0.98 -5.24
N ASN A 749 0.64 2.21 -5.47
CA ASN A 749 0.66 2.78 -6.80
C ASN A 749 2.05 3.33 -7.19
N ASN A 750 2.22 3.58 -8.49
CA ASN A 750 3.42 4.19 -9.04
C ASN A 750 3.13 4.91 -10.36
N GLY A 751 3.11 6.24 -10.32
CA GLY A 751 2.81 7.05 -11.50
C GLY A 751 1.37 6.81 -11.96
N THR A 752 1.19 6.26 -13.15
CA THR A 752 -0.15 5.95 -13.69
C THR A 752 -0.66 4.56 -13.37
N ILE A 753 0.18 3.70 -12.78
CA ILE A 753 -0.20 2.36 -12.33
C ILE A 753 -0.75 2.50 -10.92
N ASP A 754 -1.97 2.05 -10.69
CA ASP A 754 -2.65 2.07 -9.40
C ASP A 754 -2.17 0.95 -8.46
N SER A 755 -2.67 0.98 -7.22
CA SER A 755 -2.39 -0.02 -6.20
C SER A 755 -3.24 -1.27 -6.39
N VAL A 756 -2.73 -2.42 -5.95
CA VAL A 756 -3.47 -3.68 -5.96
C VAL A 756 -4.47 -3.72 -4.81
N GLN A 757 -5.69 -4.18 -5.08
CA GLN A 757 -6.71 -4.48 -4.07
C GLN A 757 -7.34 -5.85 -4.36
N GLU A 758 -7.79 -6.53 -3.30
CA GLU A 758 -8.55 -7.79 -3.41
C GLU A 758 -7.86 -8.84 -4.31
N SER A 759 -6.54 -9.02 -4.12
CA SER A 759 -5.75 -9.89 -4.99
C SER A 759 -6.13 -11.37 -4.82
N ASP A 760 -6.51 -12.01 -5.92
CA ASP A 760 -6.66 -13.47 -6.00
C ASP A 760 -5.27 -14.15 -6.15
N GLY A 761 -4.85 -14.46 -7.37
CA GLY A 761 -3.62 -15.20 -7.67
C GLY A 761 -2.36 -14.33 -7.78
N ALA A 762 -1.22 -14.95 -7.48
CA ALA A 762 0.10 -14.33 -7.56
C ALA A 762 1.18 -15.37 -7.91
N ASP A 763 2.21 -14.94 -8.64
CA ASP A 763 3.37 -15.77 -8.96
C ASP A 763 4.68 -14.97 -8.87
N VAL A 764 5.78 -15.65 -8.53
CA VAL A 764 7.10 -15.05 -8.37
C VAL A 764 8.17 -15.88 -9.06
N THR A 765 9.13 -15.19 -9.67
CA THR A 765 10.37 -15.83 -10.10
C THR A 765 11.57 -15.02 -9.65
N ASN A 766 12.63 -15.72 -9.27
CA ASN A 766 13.93 -15.15 -8.96
C ASN A 766 14.85 -15.09 -10.20
N VAL A 767 14.42 -15.63 -11.34
CA VAL A 767 15.22 -15.67 -12.56
C VAL A 767 15.24 -14.29 -13.22
N PRO A 768 16.41 -13.74 -13.63
CA PRO A 768 16.48 -12.49 -14.37
C PRO A 768 15.74 -12.56 -15.70
N LEU A 769 14.79 -11.63 -15.94
CA LEU A 769 13.97 -11.57 -17.15
C LEU A 769 14.32 -10.36 -18.04
N GLY A 770 15.59 -9.98 -18.04
CA GLY A 770 16.13 -8.85 -18.79
C GLY A 770 16.20 -7.55 -17.99
N ALA A 771 16.43 -6.44 -18.70
CA ALA A 771 16.76 -5.16 -18.06
C ALA A 771 15.63 -4.56 -17.19
N ASN A 772 14.37 -4.90 -17.47
CA ASN A 772 13.23 -4.41 -16.67
C ASN A 772 13.05 -5.20 -15.36
N PHE A 773 13.55 -6.44 -15.30
CA PHE A 773 13.42 -7.35 -14.16
C PHE A 773 14.73 -8.12 -13.93
N PRO A 774 15.84 -7.42 -13.63
CA PRO A 774 17.16 -8.04 -13.54
C PRO A 774 17.31 -8.97 -12.33
N TYR A 775 16.42 -8.86 -11.35
CA TYR A 775 16.41 -9.67 -10.13
C TYR A 775 15.18 -10.58 -10.01
N GLY A 776 14.44 -10.75 -11.10
CA GLY A 776 13.16 -11.43 -11.12
C GLY A 776 11.98 -10.48 -10.91
N VAL A 777 10.79 -11.07 -10.86
CA VAL A 777 9.53 -10.33 -10.82
C VAL A 777 8.51 -11.09 -9.98
N PHE A 778 7.70 -10.32 -9.25
CA PHE A 778 6.47 -10.76 -8.63
C PHE A 778 5.29 -10.21 -9.44
N ILE A 779 4.35 -11.06 -9.82
CA ILE A 779 3.17 -10.69 -10.60
C ILE A 779 1.93 -11.09 -9.81
N THR A 780 0.99 -10.16 -9.68
CA THR A 780 -0.23 -10.40 -8.90
C THR A 780 -1.43 -9.80 -9.57
N GLN A 781 -2.60 -10.41 -9.35
CA GLN A 781 -3.89 -9.90 -9.80
C GLN A 781 -4.27 -8.61 -9.05
N ASP A 782 -5.05 -7.76 -9.70
CA ASP A 782 -5.70 -6.59 -9.10
C ASP A 782 -7.20 -6.64 -9.38
N GLY A 783 -7.99 -6.83 -8.32
CA GLY A 783 -9.43 -6.96 -8.36
C GLY A 783 -10.17 -5.64 -8.56
N ARG A 784 -9.51 -4.49 -8.37
CA ARG A 784 -10.13 -3.16 -8.48
C ARG A 784 -9.30 -2.15 -9.27
N ASN A 785 -8.79 -2.60 -10.41
CA ASN A 785 -7.97 -1.80 -11.32
C ASN A 785 -8.62 -0.47 -11.73
N LEU A 786 -7.82 0.58 -11.76
CA LEU A 786 -8.17 1.92 -12.22
C LEU A 786 -7.77 2.16 -13.69
N PRO A 787 -8.55 2.94 -14.45
CA PRO A 787 -9.75 3.66 -14.05
C PRO A 787 -10.92 2.71 -13.76
N ALA A 788 -11.64 2.99 -12.66
CA ALA A 788 -12.75 2.14 -12.25
C ALA A 788 -13.87 2.12 -13.29
N LYS A 789 -14.40 0.93 -13.56
CA LYS A 789 -15.65 0.76 -14.29
C LYS A 789 -16.69 0.24 -13.32
N VAL A 790 -17.57 1.12 -12.85
CA VAL A 790 -18.57 0.77 -11.84
C VAL A 790 -19.82 0.14 -12.49
N VAL A 791 -20.16 -1.08 -12.09
CA VAL A 791 -21.42 -1.77 -12.44
C VAL A 791 -22.05 -2.26 -11.13
N ASP A 792 -23.33 -1.95 -10.92
CA ASP A 792 -24.07 -2.28 -9.69
C ASP A 792 -23.39 -1.84 -8.37
N GLY A 793 -22.57 -0.79 -8.44
CA GLY A 793 -21.86 -0.23 -7.28
C GLY A 793 -20.45 -0.76 -7.06
N GLU A 794 -20.00 -1.74 -7.86
CA GLU A 794 -18.68 -2.37 -7.73
C GLU A 794 -17.80 -2.06 -8.94
N ASN A 795 -16.49 -1.92 -8.72
CA ASN A 795 -15.53 -1.82 -9.82
C ASN A 795 -15.33 -3.19 -10.45
N VAL A 796 -15.70 -3.36 -11.72
CA VAL A 796 -15.55 -4.63 -12.43
C VAL A 796 -14.28 -4.70 -13.30
N ASN A 797 -13.42 -3.68 -13.23
CA ASN A 797 -12.15 -3.65 -13.97
C ASN A 797 -11.06 -4.38 -13.17
N THR A 798 -10.44 -5.37 -13.79
CA THR A 798 -9.40 -6.22 -13.21
C THR A 798 -8.19 -6.32 -14.15
N ASN A 799 -6.99 -6.54 -13.62
CA ASN A 799 -5.79 -6.84 -14.42
C ASN A 799 -4.69 -7.51 -13.57
N PHE A 800 -3.43 -7.44 -14.01
CA PHE A 800 -2.27 -7.92 -13.25
C PHE A 800 -1.19 -6.83 -13.16
N LYS A 801 -0.51 -6.72 -12.02
CA LYS A 801 0.60 -5.80 -11.75
C LYS A 801 1.93 -6.55 -11.62
N PHE A 802 3.00 -5.95 -12.11
CA PHE A 802 4.34 -6.54 -12.15
C PHE A 802 5.25 -5.69 -11.27
N VAL A 803 5.84 -6.34 -10.26
CA VAL A 803 6.70 -5.71 -9.27
C VAL A 803 8.11 -6.31 -9.39
N PRO A 804 9.13 -5.51 -9.71
CA PRO A 804 10.52 -5.96 -9.64
C PRO A 804 10.84 -6.50 -8.24
N TRP A 805 11.47 -7.66 -8.16
CA TRP A 805 11.71 -8.33 -6.87
C TRP A 805 12.51 -7.46 -5.89
N GLU A 806 13.46 -6.67 -6.40
CA GLU A 806 14.24 -5.74 -5.60
C GLU A 806 13.37 -4.70 -4.86
N ASN A 807 12.24 -4.27 -5.44
CA ASN A 807 11.33 -3.35 -4.75
C ASN A 807 10.69 -4.02 -3.53
N ILE A 808 10.41 -5.33 -3.61
CA ILE A 808 9.90 -6.12 -2.48
C ILE A 808 11.02 -6.35 -1.47
N ALA A 809 12.17 -6.84 -1.93
CA ALA A 809 13.27 -7.20 -1.07
C ALA A 809 13.73 -6.03 -0.19
N TYR A 810 13.84 -4.82 -0.74
CA TYR A 810 14.30 -3.63 0.00
C TYR A 810 13.19 -2.89 0.77
N ALA A 811 11.93 -3.32 0.71
CA ALA A 811 10.84 -2.71 1.48
C ALA A 811 10.87 -3.12 2.97
N PHE A 812 11.59 -4.20 3.30
CA PHE A 812 11.67 -4.74 4.65
C PHE A 812 12.82 -4.08 5.44
N PRO A 813 12.67 -3.88 6.76
CA PRO A 813 13.76 -3.36 7.59
C PRO A 813 15.05 -4.19 7.49
N ASN A 814 14.91 -5.51 7.37
CA ASN A 814 15.96 -6.43 6.97
C ASN A 814 15.62 -6.89 5.55
N PRO A 815 16.39 -6.50 4.53
CA PRO A 815 16.04 -6.83 3.15
C PRO A 815 15.89 -8.33 2.93
N LEU A 816 14.90 -8.72 2.11
CA LEU A 816 14.77 -10.11 1.68
C LEU A 816 15.93 -10.50 0.75
N THR A 817 16.15 -11.80 0.61
CA THR A 817 17.20 -12.35 -0.25
C THR A 817 16.94 -12.00 -1.70
N ILE A 818 17.97 -11.52 -2.39
CA ILE A 818 18.03 -11.40 -3.85
C ILE A 818 19.01 -12.48 -4.33
N ASP A 819 18.48 -13.57 -4.87
CA ASP A 819 19.25 -14.66 -5.45
C ASP A 819 18.80 -14.93 -6.87
N ILE A 820 19.65 -14.62 -7.83
CA ILE A 820 19.34 -14.71 -9.25
C ILE A 820 19.87 -15.97 -9.95
N SER A 821 20.50 -16.89 -9.20
CA SER A 821 21.35 -17.92 -9.81
C SER A 821 21.23 -19.31 -9.21
N SER A 822 20.74 -19.44 -7.97
CA SER A 822 20.74 -20.75 -7.31
C SER A 822 19.58 -21.65 -7.71
N TYR A 823 18.54 -21.09 -8.35
CA TYR A 823 17.39 -21.85 -8.83
C TYR A 823 17.27 -21.75 -10.35
N ASN A 824 16.98 -22.89 -10.97
CA ASN A 824 16.60 -22.97 -12.37
C ASN A 824 15.30 -23.80 -12.47
N PRO A 825 14.18 -23.22 -12.92
CA PRO A 825 12.90 -23.91 -12.93
C PRO A 825 12.85 -25.13 -13.88
N ARG A 826 13.82 -25.27 -14.79
CA ARG A 826 13.93 -26.45 -15.67
C ARG A 826 14.75 -27.59 -15.06
N THR A 827 15.57 -27.30 -14.07
CA THR A 827 16.41 -28.28 -13.39
C THR A 827 16.44 -27.99 -11.89
N PRO A 828 15.31 -28.14 -11.16
CA PRO A 828 15.28 -27.98 -9.72
C PRO A 828 16.28 -28.91 -9.01
N ASN A 829 16.87 -28.47 -7.90
CA ASN A 829 17.89 -29.25 -7.20
C ASN A 829 17.27 -30.39 -6.36
N THR A 830 17.22 -31.59 -6.95
CA THR A 830 16.65 -32.78 -6.31
C THR A 830 17.41 -33.29 -5.09
N ASN A 831 18.65 -32.84 -4.84
CA ASN A 831 19.42 -33.24 -3.66
C ASN A 831 18.86 -32.65 -2.36
N LEU A 832 18.12 -31.52 -2.45
CA LEU A 832 17.60 -30.83 -1.26
C LEU A 832 16.52 -31.65 -0.55
N PHE A 833 15.70 -32.39 -1.31
CA PHE A 833 14.69 -33.31 -0.80
C PHE A 833 15.23 -34.27 0.28
N ASN A 834 16.44 -34.83 0.07
CA ASN A 834 17.04 -35.83 0.97
C ASN A 834 17.95 -35.24 2.06
N SER A 835 18.20 -33.92 2.05
CA SER A 835 19.31 -33.28 2.79
C SER A 835 19.00 -32.86 4.23
N GLY A 836 17.85 -33.25 4.80
CA GLY A 836 17.40 -32.75 6.10
C GLY A 836 16.42 -31.58 5.99
N ALA A 837 16.59 -30.71 4.97
CA ALA A 837 15.67 -29.61 4.65
C ALA A 837 14.31 -30.10 4.13
N GLY A 838 14.28 -31.23 3.39
CA GLY A 838 13.04 -31.93 3.01
C GLY A 838 12.54 -32.95 4.04
N SER A 839 13.31 -33.22 5.11
CA SER A 839 12.93 -34.21 6.13
C SER A 839 12.33 -33.59 7.40
N ASP A 840 11.82 -32.36 7.33
CA ASP A 840 11.09 -31.75 8.44
C ASP A 840 9.86 -32.62 8.74
N ILE A 841 10.00 -33.44 9.78
CA ILE A 841 9.00 -34.43 10.16
C ILE A 841 7.79 -33.66 10.65
N ILE A 842 6.67 -33.79 9.94
CA ILE A 842 5.33 -33.38 10.38
C ILE A 842 4.99 -34.22 11.63
N GLN A 843 5.51 -33.85 12.79
CA GLN A 843 5.13 -34.46 14.05
C GLN A 843 3.88 -33.78 14.56
N SER A 844 2.83 -34.57 14.76
CA SER A 844 1.65 -34.15 15.50
C SER A 844 2.05 -33.80 16.93
N SER A 845 2.02 -32.51 17.28
CA SER A 845 2.07 -32.09 18.68
C SER A 845 0.81 -32.61 19.36
N SER A 846 0.92 -33.76 20.02
CA SER A 846 -0.11 -34.23 20.94
C SER A 846 -0.03 -33.31 22.15
N VAL A 847 -1.00 -32.41 22.27
CA VAL A 847 -1.24 -31.67 23.51
C VAL A 847 -1.63 -32.71 24.55
N LEU A 848 -0.66 -33.12 25.36
CA LEU A 848 -0.91 -33.80 26.62
C LEU A 848 -1.65 -32.79 27.50
N GLY A 849 -2.98 -32.89 27.51
CA GLY A 849 -3.81 -32.22 28.49
C GLY A 849 -3.40 -32.66 29.88
N VAL A 850 -2.58 -31.85 30.54
CA VAL A 850 -2.28 -32.02 31.96
C VAL A 850 -3.50 -31.50 32.71
N GLY A 851 -4.38 -32.43 33.08
CA GLY A 851 -5.43 -32.16 34.05
C GLY A 851 -4.79 -31.72 35.36
N ASN A 852 -4.96 -30.44 35.70
CA ASN A 852 -4.60 -29.91 37.01
C ASN A 852 -5.51 -30.54 38.08
N ASN A 853 -5.04 -31.63 38.69
CA ASN A 853 -5.43 -31.97 40.05
C ASN A 853 -4.65 -31.04 40.98
N LEU A 854 -5.35 -30.03 41.51
CA LEU A 854 -4.92 -29.25 42.65
C LEU A 854 -4.65 -30.17 43.85
N THR A 855 -3.40 -30.25 44.27
CA THR A 855 -3.03 -30.38 45.69
C THR A 855 -1.72 -29.63 45.90
N GLY A 856 -1.68 -28.84 46.96
CA GLY A 856 -0.72 -27.76 47.17
C GLY A 856 0.71 -28.14 47.54
N ASP A 857 1.50 -27.07 47.64
CA ASP A 857 2.75 -26.84 48.37
C ASP A 857 3.97 -27.75 48.05
N VAL A 858 5.04 -27.19 47.48
CA VAL A 858 6.14 -26.50 48.20
C VAL A 858 7.30 -26.21 47.22
N THR A 859 7.86 -25.02 47.40
CA THR A 859 9.14 -24.42 46.97
C THR A 859 10.37 -25.33 46.82
N LEU A 860 11.08 -25.18 45.68
CA LEU A 860 12.43 -24.62 45.58
C LEU A 860 12.76 -24.25 44.12
#